data_AF-A0A2V7V373-F1
#
_entry.id   AF-A0A2V7V373-F1
#
_cell.length_a   1.000
_cell.length_b   1.000
_cell.length_c   1.000
_cell.angle_alpha   90.00
_cell.angle_beta   90.00
_cell.angle_gamma   90.00
#
_symmetry.space_group_name_H-M   'P 1'
#
loop_
_entity.id
_entity.type
_entity.pdbx_description
1 polymer ?
#
loop_
_entity_poly.entity_id
_entity_poly.type
_entity_poly.pdbx_seq_one_letter_code
_entity_poly.pdbx_strand_id
1 'polypeptide(L)'
;MRGRPPHLHRDRPGRHRHPADRAESLTIDDAVPKILEAIGGALGWSCAAFWRIQGPAAVMRFAGSWHEADHPPLAFLTATAGSIFTRGVDLPGCVWESGRPEWIADVTRDPRFLRGAAAAQDGLRTGVAFPVVVGGEVLGVMELFARSAEKPEAEWLQMFAALGGQLGQFLERDEADRALRGSDERMRAVMENMLEGLITISDRNIIEQVNRAAEQMFGYAAEELIGQHLKILMPRSAGPGADAFLKDAAKRALGRITEWEGRRRNGELFRFELSLFAFQTNEGRHVAGHLRDISERKKLERMKQEFVATVSHELRTPLTSIRGSLSLLTGGALGDLPDEARDVVVIAERNTVRLITLINDILDLERLEAGKLELHQEAILLGPVIDRSVESVHAFAELQGIELKVPATSARVFGDGDRLVQVLVNLLSNAVKFSPRGASVTTSVVEKDGGVEVRVEDRGRGVPAHQQEAIFERFKQVEAADSRQKGGTGLGLAICKAIVEQHGGTIGVESEPGRGSTFWFRIPSGPGPKPAPEVDGFVEALSGQEVLGHDVLLADDDTALLGVLTRQLLQAGLPVRAARTAQEAVTEAARTPPALLVLDVDLPDASGFHVIETLRGRPESREIPVLVYTGRDLSGEERERLTLGPTRFLTKSRASDAQFKALVLELLEAPRHLRSEP
;
A
#
# COMPACT_ATOMS: atom_id res chain seq x y z
N MET A 1 -4.66 65.07 2.12
CA MET A 1 -5.96 64.71 2.71
C MET A 1 -6.45 63.46 1.98
N ARG A 2 -6.73 62.30 2.56
CA ARG A 2 -7.20 61.96 3.90
C ARG A 2 -6.51 60.66 4.36
N GLY A 3 -5.99 60.66 5.59
CA GLY A 3 -5.40 59.50 6.23
C GLY A 3 -6.46 58.48 6.64
N ARG A 4 -6.11 57.19 6.56
CA ARG A 4 -6.83 56.11 7.23
C ARG A 4 -6.41 56.05 8.70
N PRO A 5 -7.33 55.83 9.65
CA PRO A 5 -7.04 55.82 11.08
C PRO A 5 -6.45 54.46 11.53
N PRO A 6 -5.73 54.42 12.66
CA PRO A 6 -5.31 53.18 13.29
C PRO A 6 -6.47 52.61 14.12
N HIS A 7 -6.94 51.41 13.78
CA HIS A 7 -7.95 50.71 14.57
C HIS A 7 -7.30 49.98 15.75
N LEU A 8 -7.27 50.70 16.88
CA LEU A 8 -7.56 50.26 18.25
C LEU A 8 -7.49 48.74 18.53
N HIS A 9 -6.50 48.38 19.35
CA HIS A 9 -6.55 47.25 20.26
C HIS A 9 -7.90 47.24 21.00
N ARG A 10 -8.77 46.30 20.63
CA ARG A 10 -9.88 45.87 21.50
C ARG A 10 -9.32 44.82 22.45
N ASP A 11 -9.02 45.26 23.67
CA ASP A 11 -9.01 44.39 24.84
C ASP A 11 -10.29 43.54 24.84
N ARG A 12 -10.11 42.22 24.72
CA ARG A 12 -11.22 41.30 24.94
C ARG A 12 -11.51 41.26 26.44
N PRO A 13 -12.79 41.37 26.85
CA PRO A 13 -13.17 41.33 28.25
C PRO A 13 -12.86 39.95 28.82
N GLY A 14 -12.54 39.95 30.11
CA GLY A 14 -12.00 38.81 30.85
C GLY A 14 -12.63 37.47 30.49
N ARG A 15 -11.77 36.48 30.28
CA ARG A 15 -12.12 35.09 30.55
C ARG A 15 -12.71 35.07 31.96
N HIS A 16 -14.03 34.95 32.06
CA HIS A 16 -14.67 34.43 33.24
C HIS A 16 -14.14 33.00 33.41
N ARG A 17 -13.01 32.88 34.11
CA ARG A 17 -12.61 31.63 34.74
C ARG A 17 -13.75 31.27 35.67
N HIS A 18 -14.36 30.13 35.43
CA HIS A 18 -15.32 29.52 36.35
C HIS A 18 -14.68 29.52 37.75
N PRO A 19 -15.41 29.87 38.82
CA PRO A 19 -14.88 29.90 40.19
C PRO A 19 -14.52 28.49 40.75
N ALA A 20 -14.50 27.45 39.91
CA ALA A 20 -14.13 26.08 40.26
C ALA A 20 -12.64 25.75 40.03
N ASP A 21 -11.88 26.58 39.29
CA ASP A 21 -10.48 26.30 38.91
C ASP A 21 -9.41 26.91 39.86
N ARG A 22 -9.80 27.24 41.10
CA ARG A 22 -8.86 27.64 42.17
C ARG A 22 -9.07 26.80 43.42
N ALA A 23 -9.08 25.49 43.27
CA ALA A 23 -8.51 24.63 44.30
C ALA A 23 -7.07 24.37 43.86
N GLU A 24 -6.14 25.27 44.19
CA GLU A 24 -4.73 24.86 44.27
C GLU A 24 -4.73 23.63 45.18
N SER A 25 -4.49 22.44 44.61
CA SER A 25 -4.52 21.22 45.40
C SER A 25 -3.35 21.31 46.36
N LEU A 26 -3.64 21.67 47.62
CA LEU A 26 -2.67 21.74 48.70
C LEU A 26 -1.81 20.47 48.65
N THR A 27 -0.52 20.62 48.36
CA THR A 27 0.38 19.47 48.36
C THR A 27 0.51 18.95 49.80
N ILE A 28 0.94 17.70 49.98
CA ILE A 28 1.22 17.17 51.34
C ILE A 28 2.17 18.10 52.10
N ASP A 29 3.17 18.66 51.40
CA ASP A 29 4.16 19.56 51.98
C ASP A 29 3.53 20.91 52.40
N ASP A 30 2.43 21.34 51.77
CA ASP A 30 1.66 22.53 52.15
C ASP A 30 0.57 22.24 53.19
N ALA A 31 0.05 21.01 53.23
CA ALA A 31 -1.05 20.59 54.10
C ALA A 31 -0.55 20.21 55.49
N VAL A 32 0.58 19.49 55.58
CA VAL A 32 1.14 18.98 56.84
C VAL A 32 1.40 20.10 57.86
N PRO A 33 2.06 21.23 57.52
CA PRO A 33 2.27 22.32 58.48
C PRO A 33 0.96 22.91 59.02
N LYS A 34 -0.08 23.03 58.19
CA LYS A 34 -1.39 23.56 58.58
C LYS A 34 -2.15 22.60 59.49
N ILE A 35 -2.01 21.30 59.25
CA ILE A 35 -2.58 20.25 60.10
C ILE A 35 -1.87 20.24 61.46
N LEU A 36 -0.53 20.32 61.46
CA LEU A 36 0.27 20.43 62.68
C LEU A 36 -0.08 21.69 63.47
N GLU A 37 -0.30 22.82 62.80
CA GLU A 37 -0.79 24.07 63.40
C GLU A 37 -2.17 23.92 64.03
N ALA A 38 -3.12 23.31 63.32
CA ALA A 38 -4.48 23.14 63.82
C ALA A 38 -4.51 22.24 65.07
N ILE A 39 -3.75 21.14 65.07
CA ILE A 39 -3.70 20.22 66.21
C ILE A 39 -2.92 20.85 67.36
N GLY A 40 -1.70 21.33 67.10
CA GLY A 40 -0.86 21.92 68.15
C GLY A 40 -1.48 23.18 68.76
N GLY A 41 -2.06 24.04 67.95
CA GLY A 41 -2.75 25.25 68.39
C GLY A 41 -4.02 24.96 69.19
N ALA A 42 -4.84 24.00 68.77
CA ALA A 42 -6.06 23.62 69.51
C ALA A 42 -5.75 23.03 70.89
N LEU A 43 -4.61 22.36 71.05
CA LEU A 43 -4.16 21.79 72.31
C LEU A 43 -3.39 22.78 73.19
N GLY A 44 -2.98 23.93 72.64
CA GLY A 44 -2.11 24.90 73.32
C GLY A 44 -0.67 24.39 73.48
N TRP A 45 -0.19 23.57 72.54
CA TRP A 45 1.13 22.95 72.59
C TRP A 45 2.16 23.75 71.79
N SER A 46 3.43 23.63 72.15
CA SER A 46 4.47 24.57 71.73
C SER A 46 5.10 24.23 70.38
N CYS A 47 5.17 22.95 70.01
CA CYS A 47 5.57 22.54 68.65
C CYS A 47 5.10 21.14 68.28
N ALA A 48 5.13 20.86 66.97
CA ALA A 48 4.80 19.57 66.41
C ALA A 48 5.67 19.26 65.19
N ALA A 49 5.92 17.97 64.93
CA ALA A 49 6.70 17.48 63.81
C ALA A 49 5.99 16.32 63.12
N PHE A 50 6.13 16.22 61.80
CA PHE A 50 5.70 15.07 61.03
C PHE A 50 6.90 14.39 60.38
N TRP A 51 6.89 13.06 60.49
CA TRP A 51 7.91 12.18 59.95
C TRP A 51 7.30 11.22 58.95
N ARG A 52 7.98 11.04 57.81
CA ARG A 52 7.55 10.10 56.77
C ARG A 52 8.55 8.96 56.62
N ILE A 53 8.04 7.76 56.48
CA ILE A 53 8.86 6.59 56.17
C ILE A 53 9.14 6.61 54.66
N GLN A 54 10.41 6.51 54.26
CA GLN A 54 10.81 6.62 52.86
C GLN A 54 11.85 5.56 52.46
N GLY A 55 11.73 5.12 51.20
CA GLY A 55 12.72 4.31 50.50
C GLY A 55 12.76 2.83 50.88
N PRO A 56 13.46 2.00 50.09
CA PRO A 56 13.51 0.54 50.27
C PRO A 56 14.23 0.10 51.56
N ALA A 57 15.06 0.97 52.16
CA ALA A 57 15.72 0.73 53.44
C ALA A 57 14.80 0.98 54.65
N ALA A 58 13.58 1.49 54.44
CA ALA A 58 12.64 1.89 55.47
C ALA A 58 13.32 2.74 56.57
N VAL A 59 13.57 4.01 56.26
CA VAL A 59 14.04 4.99 57.25
C VAL A 59 13.03 6.13 57.38
N MET A 60 12.93 6.68 58.57
CA MET A 60 12.03 7.78 58.88
C MET A 60 12.77 9.12 58.70
N ARG A 61 12.22 9.99 57.84
CA ARG A 61 12.78 11.30 57.52
C ARG A 61 11.81 12.40 57.90
N PHE A 62 12.38 13.52 58.33
CA PHE A 62 11.62 14.72 58.65
C PHE A 62 10.87 15.23 57.41
N ALA A 63 9.57 15.48 57.55
CA ALA A 63 8.69 15.91 56.46
C ALA A 63 8.07 17.29 56.70
N GLY A 64 7.99 17.76 57.94
CA GLY A 64 7.52 19.11 58.25
C GLY A 64 7.37 19.35 59.75
N SER A 65 7.23 20.61 60.15
CA SER A 65 7.01 21.01 61.54
C SER A 65 6.12 22.24 61.64
N TRP A 66 5.56 22.45 62.83
CA TRP A 66 4.91 23.68 63.27
C TRP A 66 5.40 24.05 64.68
N HIS A 67 5.36 25.33 65.03
CA HIS A 67 5.63 25.80 66.38
C HIS A 67 4.82 27.06 66.72
N GLU A 68 4.69 27.34 68.02
CA GLU A 68 4.11 28.59 68.52
C GLU A 68 4.98 29.80 68.09
N ALA A 69 4.34 30.92 67.73
CA ALA A 69 5.03 32.10 67.21
C ALA A 69 5.83 32.86 68.29
N ASP A 70 5.31 32.91 69.52
CA ASP A 70 5.84 33.78 70.57
C ASP A 70 7.15 33.25 71.19
N HIS A 71 7.32 31.93 71.24
CA HIS A 71 8.47 31.27 71.87
C HIS A 71 8.93 30.03 71.09
N PRO A 72 9.58 30.20 69.92
CA PRO A 72 9.96 29.08 69.07
C PRO A 72 11.05 28.20 69.72
N PRO A 73 10.87 26.86 69.78
CA PRO A 73 11.88 25.93 70.28
C PRO A 73 12.94 25.62 69.21
N LEU A 74 13.81 26.60 68.94
CA LEU A 74 14.75 26.56 67.81
C LEU A 74 15.84 25.47 67.94
N ALA A 75 16.36 25.20 69.14
CA ALA A 75 17.39 24.19 69.34
C ALA A 75 16.83 22.78 69.07
N PHE A 76 15.60 22.53 69.54
CA PHE A 76 14.87 21.29 69.36
C PHE A 76 14.44 21.07 67.92
N LEU A 77 13.91 22.10 67.24
CA LEU A 77 13.55 22.02 65.83
C LEU A 77 14.77 21.76 64.94
N THR A 78 15.92 22.39 65.25
CA THR A 78 17.18 22.15 64.53
C THR A 78 17.65 20.71 64.69
N ALA A 79 17.63 20.19 65.93
CA ALA A 79 17.98 18.79 66.21
C ALA A 79 17.01 17.81 65.53
N THR A 80 15.72 18.15 65.50
CA THR A 80 14.66 17.37 64.84
C THR A 80 14.86 17.32 63.34
N ALA A 81 15.04 18.44 62.65
CA ALA A 81 15.23 18.48 61.20
C ALA A 81 16.51 17.75 60.73
N GLY A 82 17.55 17.71 61.57
CA GLY A 82 18.81 17.01 61.29
C GLY A 82 18.81 15.50 61.57
N SER A 83 17.72 14.94 62.11
CA SER A 83 17.67 13.54 62.55
C SER A 83 17.09 12.59 61.49
N ILE A 84 17.52 11.33 61.54
CA ILE A 84 16.97 10.21 60.76
C ILE A 84 16.77 9.05 61.74
N PHE A 85 15.58 8.46 61.76
CA PHE A 85 15.24 7.40 62.71
C PHE A 85 14.95 6.07 62.01
N THR A 86 15.26 4.99 62.70
CA THR A 86 14.85 3.62 62.37
C THR A 86 13.82 3.12 63.39
N ARG A 87 13.20 1.97 63.13
CA ARG A 87 12.26 1.35 64.09
C ARG A 87 12.89 1.17 65.48
N GLY A 88 12.12 1.47 66.52
CA GLY A 88 12.52 1.38 67.93
C GLY A 88 13.46 2.49 68.43
N VAL A 89 13.89 3.42 67.57
CA VAL A 89 14.87 4.46 67.92
C VAL A 89 14.20 5.82 68.12
N ASP A 90 14.42 6.43 69.29
CA ASP A 90 13.76 7.66 69.73
C ASP A 90 12.22 7.47 69.82
N LEU A 91 11.50 8.47 70.35
CA LEU A 91 10.04 8.47 70.45
C LEU A 91 9.33 8.10 69.13
N PRO A 92 9.69 8.67 67.96
CA PRO A 92 8.96 8.36 66.73
C PRO A 92 9.29 6.96 66.19
N GLY A 93 10.49 6.43 66.45
CA GLY A 93 10.83 5.04 66.12
C GLY A 93 10.10 4.02 67.01
N CYS A 94 9.87 4.35 68.29
CA CYS A 94 9.08 3.53 69.20
C CYS A 94 7.63 3.42 68.72
N VAL A 95 7.02 4.54 68.33
CA VAL A 95 5.66 4.57 67.75
C VAL A 95 5.59 3.78 66.45
N TRP A 96 6.64 3.85 65.62
CA TRP A 96 6.70 3.05 64.40
C TRP A 96 6.76 1.55 64.68
N GLU A 97 7.51 1.13 65.70
CA GLU A 97 7.59 -0.28 66.10
C GLU A 97 6.30 -0.78 66.74
N SER A 98 5.69 0.02 67.64
CA SER A 98 4.50 -0.37 68.39
C SER A 98 3.21 -0.24 67.58
N GLY A 99 3.18 0.66 66.60
CA GLY A 99 1.97 1.03 65.87
C GLY A 99 0.91 1.69 66.75
N ARG A 100 1.29 2.24 67.91
CA ARG A 100 0.38 2.85 68.90
C ARG A 100 0.91 4.20 69.37
N PRO A 101 0.04 5.11 69.84
CA PRO A 101 0.47 6.35 70.46
C PRO A 101 1.35 6.11 71.70
N GLU A 102 2.43 6.86 71.81
CA GLU A 102 3.38 6.84 72.93
C GLU A 102 3.42 8.19 73.62
N TRP A 103 3.58 8.18 74.94
CA TRP A 103 3.59 9.37 75.78
C TRP A 103 4.82 9.41 76.66
N ILE A 104 5.47 10.58 76.72
CA ILE A 104 6.58 10.86 77.62
C ILE A 104 6.24 12.11 78.44
N ALA A 105 6.06 11.93 79.75
CA ALA A 105 5.68 13.01 80.66
C ALA A 105 6.83 14.02 80.91
N ASP A 106 8.09 13.56 80.81
CA ASP A 106 9.26 14.43 80.85
C ASP A 106 10.34 13.97 79.86
N VAL A 107 10.33 14.56 78.65
CA VAL A 107 11.27 14.25 77.55
C VAL A 107 12.71 14.62 77.90
N THR A 108 12.94 15.45 78.91
CA THR A 108 14.29 15.79 79.36
C THR A 108 14.93 14.70 80.24
N ARG A 109 14.12 13.73 80.70
CA ARG A 109 14.53 12.69 81.66
C ARG A 109 14.32 11.27 81.15
N ASP A 110 13.58 11.08 80.05
CA ASP A 110 13.33 9.74 79.50
C ASP A 110 14.53 9.28 78.64
N PRO A 111 15.19 8.16 78.99
CA PRO A 111 16.35 7.67 78.25
C PRO A 111 16.01 7.16 76.84
N ARG A 112 14.73 6.93 76.53
CA ARG A 112 14.29 6.53 75.18
C ARG A 112 14.24 7.73 74.23
N PHE A 113 14.25 8.96 74.74
CA PHE A 113 14.17 10.17 73.93
C PHE A 113 15.55 10.79 73.70
N LEU A 114 16.10 10.60 72.51
CA LEU A 114 17.49 10.94 72.19
C LEU A 114 17.72 12.46 72.06
N ARG A 115 16.66 13.22 71.80
CA ARG A 115 16.68 14.69 71.66
C ARG A 115 16.44 15.43 72.98
N GLY A 116 16.52 14.75 74.13
CA GLY A 116 16.18 15.31 75.45
C GLY A 116 17.00 16.55 75.85
N ALA A 117 18.28 16.62 75.47
CA ALA A 117 19.13 17.78 75.76
C ALA A 117 18.67 19.05 75.00
N ALA A 118 18.28 18.89 73.73
CA ALA A 118 17.75 20.00 72.92
C ALA A 118 16.36 20.43 73.42
N ALA A 119 15.51 19.47 73.78
CA ALA A 119 14.21 19.74 74.40
C ALA A 119 14.34 20.50 75.73
N ALA A 120 15.34 20.17 76.56
CA ALA A 120 15.61 20.84 77.82
C ALA A 120 16.06 22.30 77.64
N GLN A 121 16.89 22.59 76.63
CA GLN A 121 17.32 23.95 76.30
C GLN A 121 16.12 24.83 75.93
N ASP A 122 15.18 24.26 75.20
CA ASP A 122 13.97 24.95 74.78
C ASP A 122 12.80 24.77 75.76
N GLY A 123 13.02 24.24 76.97
CA GLY A 123 11.99 24.14 78.01
C GLY A 123 10.79 23.23 77.69
N LEU A 124 10.92 22.32 76.73
CA LEU A 124 9.91 21.31 76.43
C LEU A 124 9.93 20.21 77.50
N ARG A 125 8.76 19.77 77.95
CA ARG A 125 8.59 18.79 79.04
C ARG A 125 7.81 17.58 78.58
N THR A 126 6.61 17.77 78.05
CA THR A 126 5.79 16.64 77.57
C THR A 126 6.05 16.39 76.10
N GLY A 127 6.16 15.13 75.70
CA GLY A 127 6.17 14.70 74.30
C GLY A 127 5.15 13.59 74.06
N VAL A 128 4.39 13.71 72.99
CA VAL A 128 3.48 12.66 72.50
C VAL A 128 3.80 12.39 71.06
N ALA A 129 3.77 11.12 70.70
CA ALA A 129 3.82 10.72 69.32
C ALA A 129 2.73 9.71 68.99
N PHE A 130 2.20 9.77 67.77
CA PHE A 130 1.19 8.83 67.31
C PHE A 130 1.38 8.46 65.84
N PRO A 131 1.00 7.24 65.44
CA PRO A 131 1.27 6.75 64.10
C PRO A 131 0.23 7.27 63.12
N VAL A 132 0.67 7.62 61.92
CA VAL A 132 -0.20 7.88 60.78
C VAL A 132 -0.34 6.57 60.01
N VAL A 133 -1.55 6.00 60.00
CA VAL A 133 -1.77 4.59 59.61
C VAL A 133 -2.80 4.44 58.49
N VAL A 134 -2.54 3.47 57.60
CA VAL A 134 -3.46 3.03 56.53
C VAL A 134 -3.42 1.52 56.46
N GLY A 135 -4.58 0.85 56.49
CA GLY A 135 -4.65 -0.61 56.39
C GLY A 135 -3.87 -1.39 57.46
N GLY A 136 -3.51 -0.75 58.58
CA GLY A 136 -2.67 -1.32 59.64
C GLY A 136 -1.17 -1.12 59.45
N GLU A 137 -0.73 -0.46 58.37
CA GLU A 137 0.66 -0.07 58.12
C GLU A 137 0.89 1.38 58.59
N VAL A 138 2.04 1.63 59.22
CA VAL A 138 2.47 2.97 59.64
C VAL A 138 3.19 3.64 58.46
N LEU A 139 2.61 4.71 57.91
CA LEU A 139 3.19 5.50 56.81
C LEU A 139 4.09 6.64 57.32
N GLY A 140 3.84 7.08 58.55
CA GLY A 140 4.57 8.16 59.19
C GLY A 140 4.22 8.28 60.67
N VAL A 141 4.86 9.23 61.35
CA VAL A 141 4.63 9.49 62.77
C VAL A 141 4.51 10.99 62.99
N MET A 142 3.52 11.39 63.78
CA MET A 142 3.39 12.76 64.27
C MET A 142 3.91 12.84 65.69
N GLU A 143 4.64 13.90 66.00
CA GLU A 143 5.07 14.24 67.34
C GLU A 143 4.53 15.61 67.73
N LEU A 144 4.14 15.78 68.99
CA LEU A 144 3.74 17.05 69.57
C LEU A 144 4.41 17.22 70.93
N PHE A 145 4.77 18.45 71.26
CA PHE A 145 5.48 18.77 72.49
C PHE A 145 4.88 19.97 73.21
N ALA A 146 4.83 19.89 74.54
CA ALA A 146 4.35 20.95 75.42
C ALA A 146 5.42 21.31 76.47
N ARG A 147 5.39 22.57 76.92
CA ARG A 147 6.25 23.08 78.02
C ARG A 147 5.72 22.73 79.41
N SER A 148 4.41 22.48 79.51
CA SER A 148 3.75 22.00 80.73
C SER A 148 4.01 20.50 80.93
N ALA A 149 3.95 20.07 82.19
CA ALA A 149 3.94 18.66 82.55
C ALA A 149 2.50 18.13 82.46
N GLU A 150 2.18 17.49 81.35
CA GLU A 150 0.86 16.92 81.06
C GLU A 150 0.85 15.43 81.44
N LYS A 151 -0.28 14.94 81.97
CA LYS A 151 -0.47 13.52 82.30
C LYS A 151 -1.16 12.80 81.15
N PRO A 152 -0.82 11.54 80.86
CA PRO A 152 -1.51 10.77 79.84
C PRO A 152 -2.94 10.45 80.32
N GLU A 153 -3.95 10.99 79.63
CA GLU A 153 -5.33 10.56 79.79
C GLU A 153 -5.71 9.63 78.63
N ALA A 154 -6.51 8.60 78.92
CA ALA A 154 -6.89 7.60 77.93
C ALA A 154 -7.65 8.22 76.73
N GLU A 155 -8.38 9.31 76.96
CA GLU A 155 -9.15 10.03 75.93
C GLU A 155 -8.22 10.70 74.90
N TRP A 156 -7.11 11.29 75.33
CA TRP A 156 -6.11 11.90 74.42
C TRP A 156 -5.47 10.87 73.50
N LEU A 157 -5.09 9.70 74.03
CA LEU A 157 -4.49 8.64 73.22
C LEU A 157 -5.46 8.09 72.16
N GLN A 158 -6.75 7.98 72.50
CA GLN A 158 -7.78 7.58 71.53
C GLN A 158 -7.99 8.64 70.45
N MET A 159 -8.04 9.92 70.83
CA MET A 159 -8.15 11.04 69.88
C MET A 159 -6.96 11.06 68.91
N PHE A 160 -5.73 10.93 69.40
CA PHE A 160 -4.54 10.91 68.56
C PHE A 160 -4.48 9.70 67.62
N ALA A 161 -4.89 8.51 68.08
CA ALA A 161 -5.01 7.36 67.21
C ALA A 161 -6.05 7.58 66.09
N ALA A 162 -7.20 8.20 66.41
CA ALA A 162 -8.23 8.52 65.42
C ALA A 162 -7.73 9.55 64.39
N LEU A 163 -7.03 10.60 64.85
CA LEU A 163 -6.41 11.60 63.98
C LEU A 163 -5.35 10.95 63.06
N GLY A 164 -4.51 10.08 63.60
CA GLY A 164 -3.51 9.32 62.83
C GLY A 164 -4.12 8.48 61.71
N GLY A 165 -5.27 7.85 61.96
CA GLY A 165 -6.01 7.10 60.94
C GLY A 165 -6.63 8.00 59.86
N GLN A 166 -7.25 9.12 60.25
CA GLN A 166 -7.83 10.08 59.29
C GLN A 166 -6.76 10.71 58.39
N LEU A 167 -5.62 11.05 58.96
CA LEU A 167 -4.49 11.59 58.22
C LEU A 167 -3.89 10.56 57.28
N GLY A 168 -3.80 9.29 57.70
CA GLY A 168 -3.36 8.21 56.83
C GLY A 168 -4.22 8.09 55.58
N GLN A 169 -5.55 8.05 55.74
CA GLN A 169 -6.50 7.98 54.63
C GLN A 169 -6.38 9.18 53.68
N PHE A 170 -6.14 10.38 54.22
CA PHE A 170 -5.92 11.57 53.41
C PHE A 170 -4.64 11.47 52.56
N LEU A 171 -3.53 11.02 53.16
CA LEU A 171 -2.25 10.88 52.45
C LEU A 171 -2.32 9.82 51.34
N GLU A 172 -2.93 8.66 51.59
CA GLU A 172 -3.13 7.60 50.60
C GLU A 172 -3.94 8.10 49.39
N ARG A 173 -5.02 8.83 49.65
CA ARG A 173 -5.87 9.40 48.59
C ARG A 173 -5.11 10.40 47.73
N ASP A 174 -4.33 11.29 48.34
CA ASP A 174 -3.56 12.29 47.61
C ASP A 174 -2.45 11.67 46.75
N GLU A 175 -1.76 10.64 47.26
CA GLU A 175 -0.78 9.89 46.48
C GLU A 175 -1.41 9.15 45.29
N ALA A 176 -2.59 8.53 45.49
CA ALA A 176 -3.33 7.89 44.42
C ALA A 176 -3.78 8.89 43.34
N ASP A 177 -4.31 10.05 43.75
CA ASP A 177 -4.74 11.11 42.83
C ASP A 177 -3.54 11.66 42.01
N ARG A 178 -2.37 11.81 42.64
CA ARG A 178 -1.14 12.24 41.94
C ARG A 178 -0.61 11.19 40.98
N ALA A 179 -0.61 9.91 41.39
CA ALA A 179 -0.20 8.82 40.52
C ALA A 179 -1.10 8.73 39.27
N LEU A 180 -2.41 8.90 39.45
CA LEU A 180 -3.39 8.92 38.37
C LEU A 180 -3.13 10.10 37.41
N ARG A 181 -2.99 11.33 37.93
CA ARG A 181 -2.69 12.52 37.12
C ARG A 181 -1.37 12.36 36.34
N GLY A 182 -0.32 11.87 36.99
CA GLY A 182 0.98 11.65 36.33
C GLY A 182 0.92 10.57 35.25
N SER A 183 0.11 9.53 35.44
CA SER A 183 -0.14 8.51 34.41
C SER A 183 -0.92 9.10 33.23
N ASP A 184 -1.97 9.87 33.48
CA ASP A 184 -2.79 10.52 32.44
C ASP A 184 -1.97 11.50 31.60
N GLU A 185 -1.16 12.34 32.25
CA GLU A 185 -0.25 13.28 31.58
C GLU A 185 0.77 12.54 30.71
N ARG A 186 1.37 11.46 31.23
CA ARG A 186 2.30 10.64 30.45
C ARG A 186 1.62 10.02 29.23
N MET A 187 0.43 9.46 29.39
CA MET A 187 -0.32 8.85 28.28
C MET A 187 -0.65 9.90 27.21
N ARG A 188 -1.14 11.08 27.60
CA ARG A 188 -1.38 12.19 26.67
C ARG A 188 -0.12 12.62 25.94
N ALA A 189 1.01 12.75 26.64
CA ALA A 189 2.27 13.14 26.03
C ALA A 189 2.75 12.12 24.98
N VAL A 190 2.62 10.82 25.25
CA VAL A 190 2.92 9.77 24.26
C VAL A 190 2.02 9.92 23.04
N MET A 191 0.72 10.12 23.25
CA MET A 191 -0.26 10.26 22.18
C MET A 191 0.01 11.48 21.28
N GLU A 192 0.27 12.64 21.88
CA GLU A 192 0.53 13.89 21.18
C GLU A 192 1.83 13.89 20.37
N ASN A 193 2.84 13.13 20.80
CA ASN A 193 4.13 13.05 20.13
C ASN A 193 4.27 11.86 19.16
N MET A 194 3.21 11.07 18.97
CA MET A 194 3.20 10.05 17.92
C MET A 194 3.28 10.70 16.54
N LEU A 195 4.12 10.11 15.67
CA LEU A 195 4.33 10.58 14.29
C LEU A 195 3.16 10.20 13.37
N GLU A 196 2.51 9.08 13.66
CA GLU A 196 1.40 8.56 12.86
C GLU A 196 0.07 9.01 13.47
N GLY A 197 -0.94 9.17 12.61
CA GLY A 197 -2.25 9.62 13.03
C GLY A 197 -2.93 8.57 13.90
N LEU A 198 -3.57 9.01 14.98
CA LEU A 198 -4.40 8.16 15.81
C LEU A 198 -5.74 8.85 16.07
N ILE A 199 -6.82 8.12 15.80
CA ILE A 199 -8.20 8.55 16.04
C ILE A 199 -8.90 7.45 16.82
N THR A 200 -9.53 7.80 17.94
CA THR A 200 -10.39 6.87 18.69
C THR A 200 -11.84 7.26 18.49
N ILE A 201 -12.70 6.27 18.25
CA ILE A 201 -14.13 6.43 18.08
C ILE A 201 -14.93 5.54 19.05
N SER A 202 -16.11 6.04 19.40
CA SER A 202 -17.12 5.28 20.14
C SER A 202 -17.80 4.22 19.27
N ASP A 203 -18.64 3.40 19.90
CA ASP A 203 -19.53 2.44 19.23
C ASP A 203 -20.54 3.08 18.24
N ARG A 204 -20.74 4.40 18.33
CA ARG A 204 -21.59 5.21 17.43
C ARG A 204 -20.80 5.99 16.39
N ASN A 205 -19.53 5.63 16.13
CA ASN A 205 -18.65 6.29 15.15
C ASN A 205 -18.42 7.78 15.43
N ILE A 206 -18.50 8.18 16.70
CA ILE A 206 -18.19 9.55 17.16
C ILE A 206 -16.72 9.61 17.55
N ILE A 207 -16.00 10.61 17.07
CA ILE A 207 -14.59 10.84 17.40
C ILE A 207 -14.50 11.29 18.86
N GLU A 208 -13.78 10.52 19.67
CA GLU A 208 -13.55 10.80 21.09
C GLU A 208 -12.17 11.43 21.32
N GLN A 209 -11.16 10.96 20.57
CA GLN A 209 -9.79 11.44 20.70
C GLN A 209 -9.10 11.49 19.34
N VAL A 210 -8.20 12.45 19.21
CA VAL A 210 -7.36 12.69 18.03
C VAL A 210 -6.00 13.15 18.52
N ASN A 211 -4.93 12.65 17.92
CA ASN A 211 -3.59 13.16 18.18
C ASN A 211 -3.16 14.24 17.18
N ARG A 212 -2.05 14.91 17.50
CA ARG A 212 -1.48 15.99 16.69
C ARG A 212 -1.17 15.58 15.25
N ALA A 213 -0.70 14.35 15.03
CA ALA A 213 -0.43 13.86 13.68
C ALA A 213 -1.72 13.72 12.85
N ALA A 214 -2.82 13.25 13.45
CA ALA A 214 -4.12 13.20 12.78
C ALA A 214 -4.68 14.60 12.49
N GLU A 215 -4.52 15.57 13.40
CA GLU A 215 -4.88 16.98 13.16
C GLU A 215 -4.14 17.54 11.94
N GLN A 216 -2.82 17.34 11.87
CA GLN A 216 -1.99 17.80 10.75
C GLN A 216 -2.36 17.08 9.45
N MET A 217 -2.62 15.77 9.51
CA MET A 217 -3.01 14.97 8.37
C MET A 217 -4.36 15.44 7.80
N PHE A 218 -5.41 15.61 8.61
CA PHE A 218 -6.71 16.00 8.07
C PHE A 218 -6.90 17.53 7.96
N GLY A 219 -6.01 18.33 8.57
CA GLY A 219 -6.06 19.78 8.58
C GLY A 219 -7.17 20.36 9.47
N TYR A 220 -7.65 19.58 10.43
CA TYR A 220 -8.65 19.99 11.43
C TYR A 220 -8.00 20.08 12.81
N ALA A 221 -8.45 21.02 13.63
CA ALA A 221 -8.09 21.02 15.05
C ALA A 221 -8.88 19.95 15.81
N ALA A 222 -8.34 19.45 16.92
CA ALA A 222 -8.95 18.42 17.74
C ALA A 222 -10.34 18.86 18.24
N GLU A 223 -10.51 20.14 18.58
CA GLU A 223 -11.79 20.69 19.04
C GLU A 223 -12.85 20.74 17.93
N GLU A 224 -12.45 20.73 16.65
CA GLU A 224 -13.36 20.64 15.51
C GLU A 224 -13.76 19.19 15.21
N LEU A 225 -12.96 18.20 15.64
CA LEU A 225 -13.18 16.78 15.36
C LEU A 225 -13.86 16.04 16.52
N ILE A 226 -13.49 16.32 17.77
CA ILE A 226 -14.02 15.64 18.94
C ILE A 226 -15.53 15.90 19.05
N GLY A 227 -16.30 14.83 19.27
CA GLY A 227 -17.75 14.85 19.29
C GLY A 227 -18.41 14.84 17.92
N GLN A 228 -17.64 14.96 16.82
CA GLN A 228 -18.17 14.83 15.47
C GLN A 228 -18.20 13.38 15.01
N HIS A 229 -19.08 13.11 14.05
CA HIS A 229 -19.15 11.81 13.40
C HIS A 229 -17.97 11.63 12.43
N LEU A 230 -17.32 10.45 12.44
CA LEU A 230 -16.12 10.14 11.65
C LEU A 230 -16.24 10.42 10.14
N LYS A 231 -17.47 10.39 9.62
CA LYS A 231 -17.83 10.72 8.22
C LYS A 231 -17.26 12.06 7.72
N ILE A 232 -16.96 13.00 8.60
CA ILE A 232 -16.35 14.30 8.21
C ILE A 232 -15.04 14.12 7.44
N LEU A 233 -14.28 13.07 7.79
CA LEU A 233 -12.97 12.73 7.21
C LEU A 233 -13.06 11.86 5.94
N MET A 234 -14.26 11.53 5.49
CA MET A 234 -14.49 10.62 4.36
C MET A 234 -14.84 11.37 3.07
N PRO A 235 -14.61 10.76 1.88
CA PRO A 235 -15.06 11.29 0.61
C PRO A 235 -16.60 11.40 0.55
N ARG A 236 -17.12 12.45 -0.10
CA ARG A 236 -18.57 12.67 -0.22
C ARG A 236 -19.29 11.58 -1.05
N SER A 237 -18.55 10.85 -1.89
CA SER A 237 -19.04 9.73 -2.70
C SER A 237 -19.39 8.48 -1.90
N ALA A 238 -19.09 8.42 -0.60
CA ALA A 238 -19.46 7.30 0.28
C ALA A 238 -20.99 7.15 0.50
N GLY A 239 -21.79 8.11 0.04
CA GLY A 239 -23.26 8.03 0.03
C GLY A 239 -23.91 7.92 1.42
N PRO A 240 -25.22 7.60 1.50
CA PRO A 240 -25.95 7.38 2.76
C PRO A 240 -25.46 6.17 3.57
N GLY A 241 -24.44 5.45 3.10
CA GLY A 241 -23.94 4.20 3.65
C GLY A 241 -22.63 4.32 4.44
N ALA A 242 -22.27 5.50 4.96
CA ALA A 242 -21.03 5.68 5.73
C ALA A 242 -20.88 4.66 6.88
N ASP A 243 -21.96 4.30 7.56
CA ASP A 243 -21.94 3.26 8.61
C ASP A 243 -21.77 1.83 8.07
N ALA A 244 -22.29 1.55 6.86
CA ALA A 244 -22.08 0.28 6.18
C ALA A 244 -20.62 0.16 5.68
N PHE A 245 -20.06 1.25 5.17
CA PHE A 245 -18.65 1.36 4.80
C PHE A 245 -17.74 1.18 6.02
N LEU A 246 -18.07 1.81 7.16
CA LEU A 246 -17.31 1.65 8.40
C LEU A 246 -17.40 0.22 8.96
N LYS A 247 -18.54 -0.45 8.84
CA LYS A 247 -18.66 -1.89 9.16
C LYS A 247 -17.79 -2.77 8.26
N ASP A 248 -17.73 -2.46 6.96
CA ASP A 248 -16.91 -3.22 6.01
C ASP A 248 -15.41 -2.94 6.21
N ALA A 249 -15.05 -1.69 6.52
CA ALA A 249 -13.72 -1.27 6.92
C ALA A 249 -13.28 -1.97 8.21
N ALA A 250 -14.15 -2.01 9.23
CA ALA A 250 -13.92 -2.73 10.47
C ALA A 250 -13.69 -4.23 10.22
N LYS A 251 -14.39 -4.87 9.29
CA LYS A 251 -14.14 -6.29 8.94
C LYS A 251 -12.82 -6.50 8.21
N ARG A 252 -12.43 -5.59 7.31
CA ARG A 252 -11.23 -5.73 6.46
C ARG A 252 -9.93 -5.29 7.14
N ALA A 253 -9.99 -4.28 8.00
CA ALA A 253 -8.83 -3.63 8.61
C ALA A 253 -8.53 -4.09 10.05
N LEU A 254 -9.38 -4.93 10.66
CA LEU A 254 -9.08 -5.48 11.99
C LEU A 254 -7.87 -6.41 11.91
N GLY A 255 -6.75 -6.01 12.51
CA GLY A 255 -5.50 -6.76 12.49
C GLY A 255 -4.78 -6.79 11.13
N ARG A 256 -5.13 -5.90 10.19
CA ARG A 256 -4.50 -5.78 8.87
C ARG A 256 -4.32 -4.31 8.48
N ILE A 257 -3.27 -4.04 7.70
CA ILE A 257 -3.06 -2.72 7.09
C ILE A 257 -3.88 -2.67 5.79
N THR A 258 -4.68 -1.63 5.62
CA THR A 258 -5.55 -1.46 4.44
C THR A 258 -5.44 -0.03 3.90
N GLU A 259 -5.51 0.18 2.58
CA GLU A 259 -5.46 1.51 1.97
C GLU A 259 -6.87 2.11 1.81
N TRP A 260 -7.03 3.37 2.18
CA TRP A 260 -8.29 4.12 2.10
C TRP A 260 -8.07 5.54 1.55
N GLU A 261 -9.17 6.17 1.16
CA GLU A 261 -9.21 7.57 0.75
C GLU A 261 -9.89 8.40 1.82
N GLY A 262 -9.28 9.53 2.16
CA GLY A 262 -9.74 10.49 3.15
C GLY A 262 -9.89 11.87 2.55
N ARG A 263 -10.59 12.75 3.26
CA ARG A 263 -10.82 14.12 2.85
C ARG A 263 -10.28 15.08 3.90
N ARG A 264 -9.36 15.96 3.49
CA ARG A 264 -8.84 17.04 4.32
C ARG A 264 -9.86 18.18 4.45
N ARG A 265 -9.64 19.09 5.40
CA ARG A 265 -10.49 20.27 5.64
C ARG A 265 -10.63 21.18 4.41
N ASN A 266 -9.58 21.31 3.61
CA ASN A 266 -9.56 22.06 2.35
C ASN A 266 -10.38 21.39 1.22
N GLY A 267 -10.89 20.18 1.43
CA GLY A 267 -11.64 19.39 0.45
C GLY A 267 -10.78 18.45 -0.41
N GLU A 268 -9.45 18.50 -0.26
CA GLU A 268 -8.51 17.62 -0.94
C GLU A 268 -8.73 16.15 -0.54
N LEU A 269 -8.77 15.28 -1.54
CA LEU A 269 -8.79 13.84 -1.34
C LEU A 269 -7.35 13.32 -1.31
N PHE A 270 -7.04 12.47 -0.35
CA PHE A 270 -5.72 11.88 -0.19
C PHE A 270 -5.83 10.42 0.23
N ARG A 271 -4.78 9.63 0.02
CA ARG A 271 -4.74 8.23 0.44
C ARG A 271 -3.95 8.05 1.72
N PHE A 272 -4.46 7.18 2.58
CA PHE A 272 -3.81 6.78 3.82
C PHE A 272 -3.95 5.28 4.05
N GLU A 273 -2.99 4.70 4.76
CA GLU A 273 -3.09 3.35 5.31
C GLU A 273 -3.81 3.40 6.66
N LEU A 274 -4.73 2.46 6.89
CA LEU A 274 -5.53 2.32 8.10
C LEU A 274 -5.30 0.94 8.72
N SER A 275 -5.05 0.93 10.02
CA SER A 275 -5.10 -0.27 10.86
C SER A 275 -6.06 -0.04 12.02
N LEU A 276 -6.99 -0.97 12.23
CA LEU A 276 -7.99 -0.84 13.28
C LEU A 276 -7.70 -1.83 14.41
N PHE A 277 -7.83 -1.33 15.64
CA PHE A 277 -7.86 -2.15 16.83
C PHE A 277 -9.06 -1.78 17.70
N ALA A 278 -9.73 -2.80 18.23
CA ALA A 278 -10.86 -2.62 19.13
C ALA A 278 -10.43 -2.95 20.56
N PHE A 279 -10.93 -2.19 21.51
CA PHE A 279 -10.67 -2.39 22.94
C PHE A 279 -11.94 -2.12 23.75
N GLN A 280 -11.97 -2.65 24.98
CA GLN A 280 -13.11 -2.53 25.88
C GLN A 280 -12.73 -1.63 27.04
N THR A 281 -13.61 -0.68 27.37
CA THR A 281 -13.54 0.13 28.59
C THR A 281 -14.79 -0.11 29.43
N ASN A 282 -14.86 0.54 30.60
CA ASN A 282 -16.06 0.55 31.44
C ASN A 282 -17.26 1.23 30.75
N GLU A 283 -17.02 2.09 29.76
CA GLU A 283 -18.05 2.84 29.03
C GLU A 283 -18.54 2.13 27.76
N GLY A 284 -17.86 1.07 27.34
CA GLY A 284 -18.27 0.25 26.21
C GLY A 284 -17.11 -0.21 25.34
N ARG A 285 -17.46 -0.59 24.11
CA ARG A 285 -16.49 -1.00 23.09
C ARG A 285 -16.04 0.23 22.31
N HIS A 286 -14.74 0.41 22.19
CA HIS A 286 -14.12 1.49 21.43
C HIS A 286 -13.31 0.91 20.27
N VAL A 287 -13.10 1.73 19.26
CA VAL A 287 -12.23 1.39 18.12
C VAL A 287 -11.23 2.53 17.96
N ALA A 288 -9.95 2.19 17.85
CA ALA A 288 -8.95 3.15 17.42
C ALA A 288 -8.45 2.81 16.02
N GLY A 289 -8.28 3.84 15.22
CA GLY A 289 -7.68 3.79 13.91
C GLY A 289 -6.32 4.44 13.92
N HIS A 290 -5.31 3.64 13.58
CA HIS A 290 -3.98 4.10 13.27
C HIS A 290 -3.89 4.45 11.79
N LEU A 291 -3.42 5.66 11.48
CA LEU A 291 -3.45 6.25 10.14
C LEU A 291 -2.06 6.69 9.69
N ARG A 292 -1.69 6.33 8.46
CA ARG A 292 -0.44 6.77 7.85
C ARG A 292 -0.71 7.39 6.49
N ASP A 293 -0.32 8.66 6.32
CA ASP A 293 -0.42 9.34 5.03
C ASP A 293 0.59 8.74 4.04
N ILE A 294 0.09 8.26 2.90
CA ILE A 294 0.91 7.65 1.85
C ILE A 294 0.98 8.50 0.58
N SER A 295 0.54 9.77 0.65
CA SER A 295 0.46 10.67 -0.50
C SER A 295 1.81 10.86 -1.19
N GLU A 296 2.88 11.14 -0.41
CA GLU A 296 4.24 11.32 -0.96
C GLU A 296 4.79 10.03 -1.57
N ARG A 297 4.54 8.87 -0.93
CA ARG A 297 4.95 7.56 -1.48
C ARG A 297 4.26 7.31 -2.83
N LYS A 298 2.94 7.49 -2.90
CA LYS A 298 2.15 7.31 -4.13
C LYS A 298 2.55 8.33 -5.22
N LYS A 299 2.90 9.56 -4.84
CA LYS A 299 3.39 10.58 -5.77
C LYS A 299 4.74 10.20 -6.38
N LEU A 300 5.68 9.74 -5.56
CA LEU A 300 6.98 9.24 -6.03
C LEU A 300 6.83 8.03 -6.94
N GLU A 301 6.00 7.06 -6.57
CA GLU A 301 5.69 5.90 -7.41
C GLU A 301 5.10 6.32 -8.77
N ARG A 302 4.16 7.27 -8.78
CA ARG A 302 3.57 7.80 -10.00
C ARG A 302 4.58 8.55 -10.87
N MET A 303 5.39 9.41 -10.27
CA MET A 303 6.44 10.14 -11.00
C MET A 303 7.49 9.18 -11.59
N LYS A 304 7.85 8.11 -10.87
CA LYS A 304 8.73 7.04 -11.40
C LYS A 304 8.12 6.42 -12.66
N GLN A 305 6.84 6.07 -12.61
CA GLN A 305 6.13 5.46 -13.74
C GLN A 305 6.01 6.40 -14.94
N GLU A 306 5.64 7.67 -14.70
CA GLU A 306 5.55 8.70 -15.75
C GLU A 306 6.92 8.94 -16.40
N PHE A 307 7.98 9.08 -15.59
CA PHE A 307 9.35 9.24 -16.08
C PHE A 307 9.79 8.07 -16.97
N VAL A 308 9.58 6.84 -16.52
CA VAL A 308 9.93 5.63 -17.29
C VAL A 308 9.16 5.57 -18.61
N ALA A 309 7.87 5.90 -18.60
CA ALA A 309 7.03 5.93 -19.80
C ALA A 309 7.52 6.99 -20.80
N THR A 310 7.79 8.22 -20.34
CA THR A 310 8.31 9.30 -21.19
C THR A 310 9.67 8.96 -21.77
N VAL A 311 10.63 8.55 -20.94
CA VAL A 311 11.98 8.18 -21.41
C VAL A 311 11.90 7.09 -22.47
N SER A 312 11.03 6.11 -22.31
CA SER A 312 10.91 5.03 -23.28
C SER A 312 10.32 5.48 -24.61
N HIS A 313 9.34 6.40 -24.60
CA HIS A 313 8.81 7.01 -25.82
C HIS A 313 9.89 7.84 -26.54
N GLU A 314 10.61 8.68 -25.77
CA GLU A 314 11.67 9.55 -26.29
C GLU A 314 12.89 8.77 -26.79
N LEU A 315 13.13 7.56 -26.29
CA LEU A 315 14.18 6.67 -26.81
C LEU A 315 13.71 5.84 -28.01
N ARG A 316 12.45 5.39 -28.02
CA ARG A 316 11.91 4.55 -29.11
C ARG A 316 11.86 5.30 -30.44
N THR A 317 11.46 6.56 -30.43
CA THR A 317 11.32 7.39 -31.64
C THR A 317 12.65 7.53 -32.41
N PRO A 318 13.76 8.01 -31.81
CA PRO A 318 15.04 8.12 -32.51
C PRO A 318 15.61 6.75 -32.91
N LEU A 319 15.46 5.72 -32.08
CA LEU A 319 15.92 4.37 -32.44
C LEU A 319 15.15 3.77 -33.62
N THR A 320 13.85 4.05 -33.72
CA THR A 320 13.03 3.60 -34.86
C THR A 320 13.46 4.31 -36.15
N SER A 321 13.78 5.61 -36.06
CA SER A 321 14.33 6.37 -37.18
C SER A 321 15.70 5.86 -37.62
N ILE A 322 16.62 5.64 -36.67
CA ILE A 322 17.95 5.04 -36.95
C ILE A 322 17.79 3.68 -37.62
N ARG A 323 16.91 2.82 -37.11
CA ARG A 323 16.61 1.52 -37.71
C ARG A 323 16.11 1.69 -39.15
N GLY A 324 15.14 2.58 -39.39
CA GLY A 324 14.62 2.84 -40.74
C GLY A 324 15.71 3.26 -41.73
N SER A 325 16.61 4.17 -41.32
CA SER A 325 17.74 4.58 -42.16
C SER A 325 18.73 3.44 -42.43
N LEU A 326 19.02 2.60 -41.44
CA LEU A 326 19.90 1.44 -41.60
C LEU A 326 19.27 0.36 -42.48
N SER A 327 17.95 0.12 -42.36
CA SER A 327 17.23 -0.82 -43.22
C SER A 327 17.16 -0.35 -44.69
N LEU A 328 17.09 0.96 -44.94
CA LEU A 328 17.19 1.52 -46.30
C LEU A 328 18.58 1.31 -46.92
N LEU A 329 19.63 1.42 -46.10
CA LEU A 329 21.02 1.18 -46.50
C LEU A 329 21.28 -0.31 -46.78
N THR A 330 20.77 -1.23 -45.94
CA THR A 330 20.93 -2.68 -46.18
C THR A 330 20.03 -3.21 -47.29
N GLY A 331 18.88 -2.59 -47.53
CA GLY A 331 17.92 -2.95 -48.57
C GLY A 331 18.25 -2.47 -49.98
N GLY A 332 19.38 -1.77 -50.19
CA GLY A 332 19.83 -1.31 -51.50
C GLY A 332 19.09 -0.09 -52.06
N ALA A 333 18.17 0.51 -51.30
CA ALA A 333 17.37 1.66 -51.74
C ALA A 333 18.20 2.94 -52.00
N LEU A 334 19.42 3.00 -51.46
CA LEU A 334 20.37 4.11 -51.62
C LEU A 334 21.61 3.71 -52.46
N GLY A 335 21.54 2.57 -53.15
CA GLY A 335 22.66 1.97 -53.90
C GLY A 335 23.35 0.83 -53.14
N ASP A 336 24.18 0.07 -53.86
CA ASP A 336 24.92 -1.06 -53.28
C ASP A 336 26.06 -0.57 -52.40
N LEU A 337 26.12 -1.10 -51.17
CA LEU A 337 27.24 -0.88 -50.25
C LEU A 337 28.38 -1.86 -50.54
N PRO A 338 29.65 -1.43 -50.47
CA PRO A 338 30.79 -2.35 -50.40
C PRO A 338 30.60 -3.35 -49.25
N ASP A 339 31.05 -4.59 -49.42
CA ASP A 339 30.84 -5.68 -48.44
C ASP A 339 31.27 -5.29 -47.02
N GLU A 340 32.43 -4.64 -46.88
CA GLU A 340 32.97 -4.17 -45.60
C GLU A 340 32.07 -3.12 -44.92
N ALA A 341 31.45 -2.24 -45.70
CA ALA A 341 30.51 -1.24 -45.20
C ALA A 341 29.15 -1.87 -44.85
N ARG A 342 28.70 -2.83 -45.65
CA ARG A 342 27.46 -3.58 -45.41
C ARG A 342 27.51 -4.32 -44.07
N ASP A 343 28.63 -4.96 -43.75
CA ASP A 343 28.82 -5.66 -42.47
C ASP A 343 28.68 -4.71 -41.26
N VAL A 344 29.27 -3.51 -41.34
CA VAL A 344 29.17 -2.50 -40.27
C VAL A 344 27.72 -2.00 -40.11
N VAL A 345 27.01 -1.77 -41.21
CA VAL A 345 25.61 -1.32 -41.18
C VAL A 345 24.70 -2.41 -40.59
N VAL A 346 24.91 -3.68 -40.96
CA VAL A 346 24.17 -4.82 -40.40
C VAL A 346 24.40 -4.95 -38.88
N ILE A 347 25.64 -4.72 -38.41
CA ILE A 347 25.94 -4.71 -36.96
C ILE A 347 25.20 -3.56 -36.26
N ALA A 348 25.21 -2.37 -36.84
CA ALA A 348 24.51 -1.20 -36.29
C ALA A 348 22.98 -1.41 -36.24
N GLU A 349 22.40 -2.00 -37.29
CA GLU A 349 20.97 -2.32 -37.36
C GLU A 349 20.59 -3.31 -36.25
N ARG A 350 21.38 -4.38 -36.12
CA ARG A 350 21.18 -5.41 -35.09
C ARG A 350 21.28 -4.84 -33.67
N ASN A 351 22.22 -3.93 -33.42
CA ASN A 351 22.34 -3.24 -32.14
C ASN A 351 21.14 -2.31 -31.85
N THR A 352 20.63 -1.63 -32.88
CA THR A 352 19.45 -0.75 -32.76
C THR A 352 18.19 -1.56 -32.43
N VAL A 353 17.97 -2.68 -33.12
CA VAL A 353 16.88 -3.62 -32.82
C VAL A 353 17.01 -4.13 -31.38
N ARG A 354 18.22 -4.52 -30.96
CA ARG A 354 18.47 -4.99 -29.59
C ARG A 354 18.15 -3.93 -28.52
N LEU A 355 18.46 -2.66 -28.78
CA LEU A 355 18.12 -1.55 -27.86
C LEU A 355 16.62 -1.31 -27.76
N ILE A 356 15.90 -1.38 -28.88
CA ILE A 356 14.43 -1.26 -28.89
C ILE A 356 13.80 -2.38 -28.06
N THR A 357 14.24 -3.63 -28.27
CA THR A 357 13.77 -4.77 -27.46
C THR A 357 14.07 -4.56 -25.98
N LEU A 358 15.29 -4.13 -25.63
CA LEU A 358 15.68 -3.84 -24.25
C LEU A 358 14.79 -2.81 -23.56
N ILE A 359 14.48 -1.71 -24.25
CA ILE A 359 13.62 -0.65 -23.71
C ILE A 359 12.20 -1.18 -23.50
N ASN A 360 11.68 -1.94 -24.46
CA ASN A 360 10.37 -2.56 -24.34
C ASN A 360 10.32 -3.60 -23.21
N ASP A 361 11.37 -4.39 -23.04
CA ASP A 361 11.50 -5.38 -21.95
C ASP A 361 11.48 -4.70 -20.57
N ILE A 362 12.21 -3.59 -20.41
CA ILE A 362 12.21 -2.80 -19.17
C ILE A 362 10.81 -2.22 -18.89
N LEU A 363 10.15 -1.70 -19.92
CA LEU A 363 8.80 -1.17 -19.80
C LEU A 363 7.76 -2.24 -19.43
N ASP A 364 7.80 -3.39 -20.09
CA ASP A 364 6.91 -4.50 -19.82
C ASP A 364 7.07 -4.94 -18.36
N LEU A 365 8.31 -5.02 -17.88
CA LEU A 365 8.63 -5.35 -16.50
C LEU A 365 8.08 -4.31 -15.48
N GLU A 366 8.20 -3.02 -15.76
CA GLU A 366 7.66 -1.96 -14.88
C GLU A 366 6.11 -1.94 -14.89
N ARG A 367 5.48 -2.25 -16.03
CA ARG A 367 4.02 -2.40 -16.14
C ARG A 367 3.51 -3.62 -15.38
N LEU A 368 4.25 -4.73 -15.46
CA LEU A 368 4.01 -5.97 -14.74
C LEU A 368 4.05 -5.73 -13.22
N GLU A 369 5.10 -5.06 -12.70
CA GLU A 369 5.22 -4.73 -11.27
C GLU A 369 4.09 -3.84 -10.75
N ALA A 370 3.64 -2.90 -11.58
CA ALA A 370 2.56 -2.00 -11.20
C ALA A 370 1.18 -2.69 -11.21
N GLY A 371 1.09 -3.97 -11.61
CA GLY A 371 -0.17 -4.67 -11.84
C GLY A 371 -1.02 -4.05 -12.95
N LYS A 372 -0.39 -3.25 -13.84
CA LYS A 372 -1.04 -2.48 -14.91
C LYS A 372 -0.95 -3.17 -16.27
N LEU A 373 -0.36 -4.37 -16.33
CA LEU A 373 -0.40 -5.16 -17.56
C LEU A 373 -1.82 -5.73 -17.71
N GLU A 374 -2.61 -5.15 -18.60
CA GLU A 374 -3.90 -5.71 -18.98
C GLU A 374 -3.66 -6.93 -19.86
N LEU A 375 -4.04 -8.12 -19.38
CA LEU A 375 -4.01 -9.35 -20.17
C LEU A 375 -5.32 -9.49 -20.95
N HIS A 376 -5.22 -9.72 -22.25
CA HIS A 376 -6.38 -10.06 -23.07
C HIS A 376 -6.65 -11.56 -22.95
N GLN A 377 -7.40 -11.96 -21.92
CA GLN A 377 -7.67 -13.37 -21.67
C GLN A 377 -8.78 -13.93 -22.59
N GLU A 378 -8.42 -14.92 -23.40
CA GLU A 378 -9.31 -15.67 -24.26
C GLU A 378 -8.95 -17.17 -24.28
N ALA A 379 -9.84 -18.00 -24.83
CA ALA A 379 -9.56 -19.43 -25.01
C ALA A 379 -8.68 -19.64 -26.26
N ILE A 380 -7.46 -20.12 -26.06
CA ILE A 380 -6.42 -20.19 -27.10
C ILE A 380 -6.05 -21.65 -27.37
N LEU A 381 -5.92 -22.00 -28.65
CA LEU A 381 -5.27 -23.23 -29.09
C LEU A 381 -3.75 -23.03 -29.07
N LEU A 382 -3.01 -23.90 -28.37
CA LEU A 382 -1.56 -23.74 -28.23
C LEU A 382 -0.78 -24.03 -29.50
N GLY A 383 -1.31 -24.84 -30.43
CA GLY A 383 -0.65 -25.14 -31.71
C GLY A 383 -0.21 -23.87 -32.47
N PRO A 384 -1.15 -22.98 -32.85
CA PRO A 384 -0.83 -21.72 -33.53
C PRO A 384 0.13 -20.80 -32.75
N VAL A 385 0.08 -20.81 -31.43
CA VAL A 385 0.99 -20.02 -30.57
C VAL A 385 2.42 -20.57 -30.69
N ILE A 386 2.57 -21.89 -30.63
CA ILE A 386 3.87 -22.56 -30.77
C ILE A 386 4.41 -22.36 -32.19
N ASP A 387 3.56 -22.50 -33.22
CA ASP A 387 3.96 -22.32 -34.62
C ASP A 387 4.49 -20.90 -34.88
N ARG A 388 3.75 -19.86 -34.46
CA ARG A 388 4.21 -18.45 -34.53
C ARG A 388 5.54 -18.24 -33.80
N SER A 389 5.72 -18.90 -32.66
CA SER A 389 6.95 -18.78 -31.86
C SER A 389 8.14 -19.44 -32.54
N VAL A 390 7.92 -20.58 -33.20
CA VAL A 390 8.93 -21.34 -33.94
C VAL A 390 9.33 -20.61 -35.21
N GLU A 391 8.36 -20.09 -35.98
CA GLU A 391 8.61 -19.25 -37.16
C GLU A 391 9.51 -18.06 -36.82
N SER A 392 9.26 -17.42 -35.67
CA SER A 392 10.05 -16.27 -35.19
C SER A 392 11.52 -16.62 -34.87
N VAL A 393 11.82 -17.88 -34.55
CA VAL A 393 13.16 -18.34 -34.16
C VAL A 393 13.84 -19.20 -35.26
N HIS A 394 13.09 -19.62 -36.28
CA HIS A 394 13.54 -20.55 -37.31
C HIS A 394 14.85 -20.13 -38.00
N ALA A 395 14.89 -18.90 -38.54
CA ALA A 395 16.08 -18.38 -39.22
C ALA A 395 17.31 -18.33 -38.28
N PHE A 396 17.09 -18.05 -36.99
CA PHE A 396 18.17 -18.06 -36.00
C PHE A 396 18.66 -19.48 -35.69
N ALA A 397 17.76 -20.45 -35.60
CA ALA A 397 18.10 -21.86 -35.42
C ALA A 397 18.89 -22.42 -36.61
N GLU A 398 18.49 -22.11 -37.84
CA GLU A 398 19.22 -22.52 -39.05
C GLU A 398 20.64 -21.95 -39.09
N LEU A 399 20.80 -20.65 -38.78
CA LEU A 399 22.12 -20.02 -38.71
C LEU A 399 23.04 -20.66 -37.67
N GLN A 400 22.48 -21.15 -36.56
CA GLN A 400 23.22 -21.87 -35.51
C GLN A 400 23.34 -23.38 -35.80
N GLY A 401 22.71 -23.87 -36.86
CA GLY A 401 22.65 -25.29 -37.22
C GLY A 401 21.94 -26.15 -36.17
N ILE A 402 20.84 -25.64 -35.59
CA ILE A 402 20.02 -26.33 -34.59
C ILE A 402 18.72 -26.82 -35.24
N GLU A 403 18.37 -28.07 -35.01
CA GLU A 403 17.10 -28.66 -35.47
C GLU A 403 15.97 -28.35 -34.47
N LEU A 404 14.86 -27.77 -34.93
CA LEU A 404 13.68 -27.52 -34.09
C LEU A 404 12.67 -28.66 -34.27
N LYS A 405 12.28 -29.31 -33.17
CA LYS A 405 11.28 -30.39 -33.16
C LYS A 405 10.02 -29.92 -32.45
N VAL A 406 8.92 -29.88 -33.20
CA VAL A 406 7.64 -29.33 -32.74
C VAL A 406 6.53 -30.35 -33.01
N PRO A 407 6.22 -31.21 -32.04
CA PRO A 407 5.07 -32.10 -32.12
C PRO A 407 3.77 -31.30 -32.17
N ALA A 408 2.82 -31.76 -33.00
CA ALA A 408 1.48 -31.16 -33.06
C ALA A 408 0.77 -31.28 -31.70
N THR A 409 -0.05 -30.28 -31.38
CA THR A 409 -0.85 -30.25 -30.14
C THR A 409 -2.22 -29.64 -30.39
N SER A 410 -3.23 -30.20 -29.73
CA SER A 410 -4.61 -29.68 -29.70
C SER A 410 -4.96 -29.04 -28.35
N ALA A 411 -3.97 -28.90 -27.45
CA ALA A 411 -4.18 -28.39 -26.10
C ALA A 411 -4.65 -26.93 -26.11
N ARG A 412 -5.53 -26.60 -25.15
CA ARG A 412 -6.13 -25.27 -25.01
C ARG A 412 -5.82 -24.67 -23.64
N VAL A 413 -5.56 -23.37 -23.63
CA VAL A 413 -5.34 -22.58 -22.40
C VAL A 413 -6.20 -21.34 -22.41
N PHE A 414 -6.41 -20.74 -21.25
CA PHE A 414 -7.08 -19.45 -21.14
C PHE A 414 -6.07 -18.39 -20.76
N GLY A 415 -5.90 -17.40 -21.61
CA GLY A 415 -4.79 -16.47 -21.50
C GLY A 415 -4.69 -15.49 -22.65
N ASP A 416 -3.56 -14.81 -22.74
CA ASP A 416 -3.22 -13.87 -23.79
C ASP A 416 -2.21 -14.51 -24.74
N GLY A 417 -2.63 -14.74 -26.00
CA GLY A 417 -1.86 -15.50 -26.97
C GLY A 417 -0.56 -14.82 -27.36
N ASP A 418 -0.56 -13.50 -27.50
CA ASP A 418 0.63 -12.74 -27.88
C ASP A 418 1.67 -12.75 -26.76
N ARG A 419 1.21 -12.67 -25.49
CA ARG A 419 2.11 -12.80 -24.33
C ARG A 419 2.68 -14.21 -24.21
N LEU A 420 1.91 -15.25 -24.53
CA LEU A 420 2.43 -16.61 -24.57
C LEU A 420 3.44 -16.83 -25.71
N VAL A 421 3.25 -16.21 -26.88
CA VAL A 421 4.28 -16.16 -27.95
C VAL A 421 5.56 -15.51 -27.42
N GLN A 422 5.47 -14.39 -26.71
CA GLN A 422 6.63 -13.73 -26.11
C GLN A 422 7.40 -14.65 -25.16
N VAL A 423 6.70 -15.41 -24.31
CA VAL A 423 7.33 -16.41 -23.43
C VAL A 423 8.05 -17.48 -24.25
N LEU A 424 7.36 -18.10 -25.21
CA LEU A 424 7.91 -19.19 -26.00
C LEU A 424 9.10 -18.76 -26.87
N VAL A 425 9.02 -17.60 -27.54
CA VAL A 425 10.13 -17.05 -28.31
C VAL A 425 11.36 -16.83 -27.43
N ASN A 426 11.19 -16.33 -26.20
CA ASN A 426 12.31 -16.14 -25.29
C ASN A 426 12.90 -17.48 -24.78
N LEU A 427 12.07 -18.49 -24.51
CA LEU A 427 12.56 -19.82 -24.13
C LEU A 427 13.28 -20.53 -25.30
N LEU A 428 12.67 -20.52 -26.50
CA LEU A 428 13.22 -21.13 -27.72
C LEU A 428 14.52 -20.46 -28.16
N SER A 429 14.57 -19.12 -28.17
CA SER A 429 15.80 -18.41 -28.55
C SER A 429 16.94 -18.66 -27.58
N ASN A 430 16.67 -18.79 -26.27
CA ASN A 430 17.67 -19.22 -25.29
C ASN A 430 18.12 -20.66 -25.54
N ALA A 431 17.20 -21.60 -25.77
CA ALA A 431 17.50 -22.99 -26.07
C ALA A 431 18.41 -23.13 -27.31
N VAL A 432 18.11 -22.42 -28.39
CA VAL A 432 18.92 -22.38 -29.62
C VAL A 432 20.30 -21.78 -29.35
N LYS A 433 20.36 -20.66 -28.63
CA LYS A 433 21.60 -19.94 -28.34
C LYS A 433 22.60 -20.74 -27.49
N PHE A 434 22.11 -21.54 -26.55
CA PHE A 434 22.96 -22.29 -25.62
C PHE A 434 23.23 -23.73 -26.05
N SER A 435 22.50 -24.25 -27.04
CA SER A 435 22.76 -25.56 -27.63
C SER A 435 23.99 -25.56 -28.57
N PRO A 436 24.74 -26.67 -28.65
CA PRO A 436 25.84 -26.82 -29.61
C PRO A 436 25.31 -27.07 -31.03
N ARG A 437 26.07 -26.65 -32.05
CA ARG A 437 25.72 -26.85 -33.46
C ARG A 437 25.49 -28.33 -33.78
N GLY A 438 24.42 -28.64 -34.51
CA GLY A 438 23.97 -29.99 -34.83
C GLY A 438 23.06 -30.62 -33.78
N ALA A 439 22.80 -29.95 -32.65
CA ALA A 439 21.84 -30.42 -31.66
C ALA A 439 20.39 -30.11 -32.09
N SER A 440 19.44 -30.75 -31.39
CA SER A 440 18.01 -30.48 -31.53
C SER A 440 17.45 -29.79 -30.28
N VAL A 441 16.54 -28.84 -30.48
CA VAL A 441 15.67 -28.26 -29.44
C VAL A 441 14.26 -28.78 -29.67
N THR A 442 13.62 -29.29 -28.61
CA THR A 442 12.30 -29.94 -28.71
C THR A 442 11.29 -29.22 -27.85
N THR A 443 10.14 -28.87 -28.44
CA THR A 443 8.97 -28.39 -27.70
C THR A 443 8.07 -29.57 -27.37
N SER A 444 7.49 -29.65 -26.18
CA SER A 444 6.45 -30.63 -25.88
C SER A 444 5.35 -30.01 -25.03
N VAL A 445 4.13 -30.52 -25.19
CA VAL A 445 2.96 -30.07 -24.44
C VAL A 445 2.38 -31.25 -23.69
N VAL A 446 2.19 -31.10 -22.39
CA VAL A 446 1.68 -32.14 -21.49
C VAL A 446 0.47 -31.58 -20.74
N GLU A 447 -0.68 -32.23 -20.89
CA GLU A 447 -1.83 -31.95 -20.04
C GLU A 447 -1.58 -32.51 -18.63
N LYS A 448 -1.78 -31.70 -17.60
CA LYS A 448 -1.67 -32.08 -16.19
C LYS A 448 -2.93 -31.65 -15.45
N ASP A 449 -3.22 -32.25 -14.30
CA ASP A 449 -4.45 -31.95 -13.53
C ASP A 449 -4.61 -30.43 -13.29
N GLY A 450 -5.61 -29.85 -13.95
CA GLY A 450 -5.97 -28.42 -13.84
C GLY A 450 -5.21 -27.44 -14.74
N GLY A 451 -4.35 -27.89 -15.66
CA GLY A 451 -3.61 -27.00 -16.55
C GLY A 451 -2.87 -27.68 -17.70
N VAL A 452 -2.25 -26.86 -18.55
CA VAL A 452 -1.36 -27.32 -19.63
C VAL A 452 0.06 -26.89 -19.32
N GLU A 453 1.00 -27.83 -19.39
CA GLU A 453 2.43 -27.57 -19.24
C GLU A 453 3.11 -27.62 -20.60
N VAL A 454 3.80 -26.54 -20.96
CA VAL A 454 4.62 -26.45 -22.18
C VAL A 454 6.09 -26.51 -21.77
N ARG A 455 6.85 -27.39 -22.43
CA ARG A 455 8.26 -27.65 -22.16
C ARG A 455 9.10 -27.34 -23.40
N VAL A 456 10.27 -26.74 -23.19
CA VAL A 456 11.31 -26.49 -24.20
C VAL A 456 12.59 -27.15 -23.71
N GLU A 457 12.99 -28.23 -24.37
CA GLU A 457 14.18 -29.02 -24.05
C GLU A 457 15.35 -28.65 -24.98
N ASP A 458 16.49 -28.31 -24.39
CA ASP A 458 17.73 -27.97 -25.06
C ASP A 458 18.86 -28.97 -24.72
N ARG A 459 19.90 -29.02 -25.57
CA ARG A 459 21.10 -29.86 -25.36
C ARG A 459 22.33 -29.01 -25.02
N GLY A 460 22.11 -27.86 -24.40
CA GLY A 460 23.14 -26.92 -24.00
C GLY A 460 23.89 -27.34 -22.74
N ARG A 461 24.59 -26.37 -22.16
CA ARG A 461 25.44 -26.59 -20.98
C ARG A 461 24.68 -26.86 -19.67
N GLY A 462 23.36 -26.70 -19.65
CA GLY A 462 22.54 -26.78 -18.44
C GLY A 462 22.73 -25.61 -17.45
N VAL A 463 21.97 -25.66 -16.36
CA VAL A 463 21.92 -24.65 -15.29
C VAL A 463 22.30 -25.31 -13.95
N PRO A 464 23.32 -24.79 -13.23
CA PRO A 464 23.68 -25.30 -11.91
C PRO A 464 22.52 -25.21 -10.91
N ALA A 465 22.35 -26.23 -10.05
CA ALA A 465 21.24 -26.31 -9.10
C ALA A 465 21.06 -25.04 -8.24
N HIS A 466 22.17 -24.44 -7.78
CA HIS A 466 22.14 -23.21 -6.97
C HIS A 466 21.68 -21.95 -7.72
N GLN A 467 21.53 -22.01 -9.04
CA GLN A 467 21.12 -20.88 -9.89
C GLN A 467 19.74 -21.07 -10.54
N GLN A 468 19.13 -22.26 -10.45
CA GLN A 468 17.89 -22.57 -11.16
C GLN A 468 16.71 -21.67 -10.75
N GLU A 469 16.65 -21.22 -9.50
CA GLU A 469 15.68 -20.19 -9.07
C GLU A 469 16.14 -18.78 -9.45
N ALA A 470 17.44 -18.48 -9.26
CA ALA A 470 18.01 -17.16 -9.44
C ALA A 470 18.01 -16.68 -10.91
N ILE A 471 18.03 -17.58 -11.90
CA ILE A 471 17.99 -17.20 -13.33
C ILE A 471 16.68 -16.51 -13.75
N PHE A 472 15.62 -16.64 -12.94
CA PHE A 472 14.36 -15.92 -13.16
C PHE A 472 14.32 -14.56 -12.46
N GLU A 473 15.37 -14.19 -11.71
CA GLU A 473 15.53 -12.84 -11.16
C GLU A 473 16.15 -11.88 -12.18
N ARG A 474 15.99 -10.57 -11.93
CA ARG A 474 16.42 -9.52 -12.86
C ARG A 474 17.94 -9.42 -12.95
N PHE A 475 18.43 -9.24 -14.17
CA PHE A 475 19.84 -9.05 -14.47
C PHE A 475 20.74 -10.21 -14.00
N LYS A 476 20.15 -11.36 -13.65
CA LYS A 476 20.89 -12.57 -13.31
C LYS A 476 21.23 -13.34 -14.56
N GLN A 477 22.48 -13.79 -14.63
CA GLN A 477 23.03 -14.60 -15.71
C GLN A 477 23.93 -15.67 -15.10
N VAL A 478 24.02 -16.83 -15.77
CA VAL A 478 24.73 -18.00 -15.26
C VAL A 478 26.25 -17.78 -15.15
N GLU A 479 26.86 -17.06 -16.11
CA GLU A 479 28.27 -16.63 -16.05
C GLU A 479 28.50 -15.25 -16.68
N ALA A 480 29.45 -14.47 -16.14
CA ALA A 480 29.82 -13.16 -16.68
C ALA A 480 30.51 -13.24 -18.06
N ALA A 481 31.08 -14.38 -18.43
CA ALA A 481 31.72 -14.59 -19.74
C ALA A 481 30.70 -14.66 -20.90
N ASP A 482 29.47 -15.13 -20.65
CA ASP A 482 28.41 -15.19 -21.67
C ASP A 482 27.93 -13.83 -22.14
N SER A 483 28.02 -12.82 -21.26
CA SER A 483 27.65 -11.44 -21.58
C SER A 483 28.47 -10.90 -22.76
N ARG A 484 29.73 -11.34 -22.88
CA ARG A 484 30.68 -10.92 -23.93
C ARG A 484 30.65 -11.80 -25.18
N GLN A 485 30.36 -13.10 -25.07
CA GLN A 485 30.39 -14.02 -26.21
C GLN A 485 29.04 -14.29 -26.87
N LYS A 486 27.93 -14.35 -26.11
CA LYS A 486 26.61 -14.75 -26.65
C LYS A 486 25.49 -13.73 -26.42
N GLY A 487 25.72 -12.68 -25.62
CA GLY A 487 24.87 -11.48 -25.51
C GLY A 487 23.48 -11.72 -24.91
N GLY A 488 23.18 -11.17 -23.73
CA GLY A 488 21.86 -11.25 -23.11
C GLY A 488 21.64 -10.12 -22.11
N THR A 489 20.38 -9.74 -21.89
CA THR A 489 19.98 -8.63 -21.01
C THR A 489 19.78 -9.07 -19.56
N GLY A 490 19.57 -10.38 -19.35
CA GLY A 490 19.17 -10.93 -18.05
C GLY A 490 17.74 -10.56 -17.63
N LEU A 491 16.92 -10.04 -18.55
CA LEU A 491 15.53 -9.66 -18.28
C LEU A 491 14.51 -10.66 -18.83
N GLY A 492 14.84 -11.39 -19.90
CA GLY A 492 13.88 -12.24 -20.60
C GLY A 492 13.20 -13.28 -19.70
N LEU A 493 13.95 -14.04 -18.90
CA LEU A 493 13.36 -15.06 -18.01
C LEU A 493 12.51 -14.45 -16.88
N ALA A 494 12.90 -13.28 -16.37
CA ALA A 494 12.10 -12.54 -15.39
C ALA A 494 10.76 -12.08 -15.98
N ILE A 495 10.75 -11.64 -17.24
CA ILE A 495 9.53 -11.29 -17.98
C ILE A 495 8.67 -12.53 -18.22
N CYS A 496 9.27 -13.66 -18.63
CA CYS A 496 8.55 -14.93 -18.77
C CYS A 496 7.84 -15.33 -17.48
N LYS A 497 8.54 -15.26 -16.35
CA LYS A 497 7.98 -15.57 -15.04
C LYS A 497 6.79 -14.67 -14.71
N ALA A 498 6.95 -13.36 -14.86
CA ALA A 498 5.89 -12.41 -14.56
C ALA A 498 4.65 -12.58 -15.46
N ILE A 499 4.85 -12.82 -16.77
CA ILE A 499 3.75 -13.12 -17.70
C ILE A 499 3.01 -14.38 -17.26
N VAL A 500 3.73 -15.47 -17.00
CA VAL A 500 3.13 -16.76 -16.60
C VAL A 500 2.38 -16.65 -15.26
N GLU A 501 2.94 -15.94 -14.28
CA GLU A 501 2.30 -15.73 -12.98
C GLU A 501 1.00 -14.90 -13.09
N GLN A 502 0.95 -13.89 -13.95
CA GLN A 502 -0.29 -13.13 -14.20
C GLN A 502 -1.38 -13.97 -14.89
N HIS A 503 -0.99 -15.02 -15.62
CA HIS A 503 -1.93 -16.01 -16.14
C HIS A 503 -2.39 -17.02 -15.08
N GLY A 504 -2.01 -16.85 -13.81
CA GLY A 504 -2.26 -17.81 -12.74
C GLY A 504 -1.43 -19.09 -12.85
N GLY A 505 -0.36 -19.03 -13.65
CA GLY A 505 0.52 -20.14 -13.98
C GLY A 505 1.79 -20.20 -13.13
N THR A 506 2.65 -21.16 -13.47
CA THR A 506 3.97 -21.36 -12.83
C THR A 506 5.03 -21.68 -13.89
N ILE A 507 6.25 -21.16 -13.75
CA ILE A 507 7.39 -21.42 -14.65
C ILE A 507 8.55 -22.03 -13.87
N GLY A 508 9.37 -22.86 -14.52
CA GLY A 508 10.56 -23.45 -13.91
C GLY A 508 11.54 -24.02 -14.93
N VAL A 509 12.59 -24.65 -14.41
CA VAL A 509 13.63 -25.33 -15.19
C VAL A 509 14.01 -26.65 -14.51
N GLU A 510 14.18 -27.69 -15.31
CA GLU A 510 14.81 -28.96 -14.91
C GLU A 510 16.12 -29.08 -15.69
N SER A 511 17.27 -29.09 -15.00
CA SER A 511 18.55 -29.09 -15.69
C SER A 511 19.69 -29.71 -14.88
N GLU A 512 20.60 -30.38 -15.59
CA GLU A 512 21.88 -30.87 -15.07
C GLU A 512 23.02 -30.27 -15.90
N PRO A 513 24.10 -29.75 -15.26
CA PRO A 513 25.27 -29.25 -15.99
C PRO A 513 25.83 -30.27 -16.98
N GLY A 514 26.02 -29.84 -18.23
CA GLY A 514 26.54 -30.64 -19.33
C GLY A 514 25.54 -31.58 -20.02
N ARG A 515 24.29 -31.65 -19.57
CA ARG A 515 23.24 -32.52 -20.17
C ARG A 515 22.09 -31.77 -20.85
N GLY A 516 22.07 -30.44 -20.74
CA GLY A 516 21.00 -29.59 -21.27
C GLY A 516 20.04 -29.09 -20.20
N SER A 517 19.02 -28.38 -20.64
CA SER A 517 17.99 -27.81 -19.77
C SER A 517 16.60 -28.06 -20.36
N THR A 518 15.61 -28.27 -19.51
CA THR A 518 14.20 -28.29 -19.86
C THR A 518 13.52 -27.14 -19.16
N PHE A 519 13.26 -26.06 -19.87
CA PHE A 519 12.45 -24.97 -19.37
C PHE A 519 10.97 -25.32 -19.55
N TRP A 520 10.15 -25.03 -18.56
CA TRP A 520 8.73 -25.35 -18.62
C TRP A 520 7.89 -24.25 -18.00
N PHE A 521 6.69 -24.03 -18.53
CA PHE A 521 5.67 -23.21 -17.90
C PHE A 521 4.31 -23.91 -17.94
N ARG A 522 3.48 -23.64 -16.94
CA ARG A 522 2.14 -24.22 -16.77
C ARG A 522 1.12 -23.10 -16.70
N ILE A 523 0.06 -23.20 -17.48
CA ILE A 523 -1.07 -22.27 -17.49
C ILE A 523 -2.35 -23.04 -17.11
N PRO A 524 -3.24 -22.48 -16.26
CA PRO A 524 -4.51 -23.11 -15.96
C PRO A 524 -5.37 -23.34 -17.21
N SER A 525 -6.08 -24.46 -17.23
CA SER A 525 -7.12 -24.71 -18.23
C SER A 525 -8.30 -23.80 -17.89
N GLY A 526 -8.66 -22.85 -18.74
CA GLY A 526 -9.82 -22.00 -18.44
C GLY A 526 -11.16 -22.68 -18.72
N PRO A 527 -12.25 -22.13 -18.16
CA PRO A 527 -13.60 -22.56 -18.49
C PRO A 527 -13.96 -22.08 -19.90
N GLY A 528 -13.68 -22.88 -20.92
CA GLY A 528 -14.09 -22.61 -22.29
C GLY A 528 -15.54 -23.05 -22.55
N PRO A 529 -16.33 -22.30 -23.34
CA PRO A 529 -17.57 -22.82 -23.90
C PRO A 529 -17.27 -24.06 -24.76
N LYS A 530 -18.23 -25.01 -24.81
CA LYS A 530 -18.13 -26.25 -25.59
C LYS A 530 -17.68 -25.98 -27.03
N PRO A 531 -16.92 -26.90 -27.65
CA PRO A 531 -16.41 -26.71 -29.00
C PRO A 531 -17.55 -26.46 -29.97
N ALA A 532 -17.44 -25.39 -30.76
CA ALA A 532 -18.00 -25.40 -32.11
C ALA A 532 -17.22 -26.48 -32.92
N PRO A 533 -17.90 -27.21 -33.82
CA PRO A 533 -17.35 -28.39 -34.45
C PRO A 533 -16.08 -28.11 -35.25
N GLU A 534 -15.18 -29.10 -35.26
CA GLU A 534 -13.86 -29.12 -35.90
C GLU A 534 -13.93 -28.72 -37.39
N VAL A 535 -13.03 -27.80 -37.80
CA VAL A 535 -12.91 -27.28 -39.18
C VAL A 535 -11.66 -27.88 -39.85
N ASP A 536 -11.42 -29.18 -39.68
CA ASP A 536 -10.32 -29.90 -40.36
C ASP A 536 -10.72 -30.49 -41.72
N GLY A 537 -11.85 -30.04 -42.30
CA GLY A 537 -12.32 -30.47 -43.63
C GLY A 537 -12.44 -29.35 -44.68
N PHE A 538 -12.15 -28.09 -44.34
CA PHE A 538 -12.58 -26.96 -45.18
C PHE A 538 -11.55 -26.49 -46.22
N VAL A 539 -10.26 -26.85 -46.07
CA VAL A 539 -9.18 -26.37 -46.95
C VAL A 539 -9.12 -27.13 -48.29
N GLU A 540 -9.64 -28.35 -48.37
CA GLU A 540 -9.72 -29.10 -49.64
C GLU A 540 -11.01 -28.83 -50.45
N ALA A 541 -12.03 -28.20 -49.86
CA ALA A 541 -13.31 -27.94 -50.54
C ALA A 541 -13.33 -26.65 -51.39
N LEU A 542 -12.34 -25.77 -51.23
CA LEU A 542 -12.32 -24.45 -51.86
C LEU A 542 -11.53 -24.38 -53.18
N SER A 543 -10.96 -25.49 -53.67
CA SER A 543 -10.31 -25.50 -54.99
C SER A 543 -11.28 -25.58 -56.18
N GLY A 544 -12.60 -25.41 -55.95
CA GLY A 544 -13.61 -25.73 -56.97
C GLY A 544 -14.86 -24.84 -57.06
N GLN A 545 -14.97 -23.72 -56.34
CA GLN A 545 -16.13 -22.83 -56.48
C GLN A 545 -15.73 -21.42 -56.94
N GLU A 546 -16.30 -21.00 -58.07
CA GLU A 546 -16.23 -19.63 -58.58
C GLU A 546 -16.83 -18.66 -57.56
N VAL A 547 -15.99 -17.89 -56.85
CA VAL A 547 -16.42 -16.82 -55.96
C VAL A 547 -16.72 -15.58 -56.81
N LEU A 548 -17.94 -15.50 -57.34
CA LEU A 548 -18.47 -14.34 -58.05
C LEU A 548 -19.28 -13.46 -57.07
N GLY A 549 -18.77 -12.25 -56.76
CA GLY A 549 -19.64 -11.10 -56.44
C GLY A 549 -19.59 -10.45 -55.04
N HIS A 550 -18.61 -10.74 -54.18
CA HIS A 550 -18.51 -10.08 -52.86
C HIS A 550 -17.59 -8.85 -52.89
N ASP A 551 -18.18 -7.66 -52.91
CA ASP A 551 -17.47 -6.38 -52.91
C ASP A 551 -17.09 -5.92 -51.50
N VAL A 552 -15.79 -5.72 -51.25
CA VAL A 552 -15.21 -5.28 -49.98
C VAL A 552 -14.86 -3.79 -50.07
N LEU A 553 -15.30 -2.99 -49.10
CA LEU A 553 -14.90 -1.58 -49.00
C LEU A 553 -13.78 -1.44 -47.96
N LEU A 554 -12.59 -1.02 -48.38
CA LEU A 554 -11.47 -0.67 -47.50
C LEU A 554 -11.47 0.85 -47.23
N ALA A 555 -11.51 1.26 -45.97
CA ALA A 555 -11.45 2.66 -45.56
C ALA A 555 -10.19 2.91 -44.72
N ASP A 556 -9.18 3.54 -45.31
CA ASP A 556 -7.87 3.78 -44.71
C ASP A 556 -7.15 4.94 -45.45
N ASP A 557 -6.44 5.81 -44.73
CA ASP A 557 -5.74 6.94 -45.35
C ASP A 557 -4.32 6.58 -45.84
N ASP A 558 -3.78 5.44 -45.38
CA ASP A 558 -2.50 4.92 -45.84
C ASP A 558 -2.64 4.31 -47.24
N THR A 559 -2.29 5.12 -48.23
CA THR A 559 -2.31 4.73 -49.65
C THR A 559 -1.41 3.53 -49.99
N ALA A 560 -0.31 3.32 -49.24
CA ALA A 560 0.58 2.18 -49.46
C ALA A 560 -0.06 0.89 -48.93
N LEU A 561 -0.62 0.95 -47.71
CA LEU A 561 -1.35 -0.17 -47.11
C LEU A 561 -2.58 -0.56 -47.94
N LEU A 562 -3.41 0.41 -48.35
CA LEU A 562 -4.54 0.17 -49.26
C LEU A 562 -4.08 -0.55 -50.54
N GLY A 563 -2.96 -0.15 -51.12
CA GLY A 563 -2.41 -0.76 -52.32
C GLY A 563 -1.93 -2.22 -52.12
N VAL A 564 -1.46 -2.57 -50.92
CA VAL A 564 -1.10 -3.95 -50.56
C VAL A 564 -2.35 -4.80 -50.35
N LEU A 565 -3.28 -4.35 -49.49
CA LEU A 565 -4.50 -5.08 -49.15
C LEU A 565 -5.42 -5.27 -50.36
N THR A 566 -5.55 -4.24 -51.21
CA THR A 566 -6.34 -4.33 -52.45
C THR A 566 -5.80 -5.42 -53.37
N ARG A 567 -4.46 -5.48 -53.57
CA ARG A 567 -3.84 -6.52 -54.39
C ARG A 567 -4.03 -7.91 -53.80
N GLN A 568 -3.88 -8.05 -52.48
CA GLN A 568 -4.05 -9.31 -51.76
C GLN A 568 -5.47 -9.86 -51.88
N LEU A 569 -6.48 -9.00 -51.73
CA LEU A 569 -7.90 -9.40 -51.81
C LEU A 569 -8.33 -9.66 -53.26
N LEU A 570 -7.84 -8.89 -54.23
CA LEU A 570 -8.07 -9.15 -55.66
C LEU A 570 -7.47 -10.50 -56.10
N GLN A 571 -6.28 -10.85 -55.61
CA GLN A 571 -5.67 -12.18 -55.82
C GLN A 571 -6.50 -13.31 -55.20
N ALA A 572 -7.31 -13.01 -54.19
CA ALA A 572 -8.26 -13.95 -53.58
C ALA A 572 -9.64 -13.96 -54.29
N GLY A 573 -9.81 -13.24 -55.41
CA GLY A 573 -11.05 -13.18 -56.17
C GLY A 573 -12.09 -12.20 -55.62
N LEU A 574 -11.74 -11.37 -54.64
CA LEU A 574 -12.64 -10.41 -54.01
C LEU A 574 -12.50 -9.04 -54.66
N PRO A 575 -13.53 -8.49 -55.34
CA PRO A 575 -13.52 -7.11 -55.79
C PRO A 575 -13.45 -6.15 -54.60
N VAL A 576 -12.62 -5.11 -54.73
CA VAL A 576 -12.35 -4.15 -53.65
C VAL A 576 -12.59 -2.73 -54.12
N ARG A 577 -13.31 -1.96 -53.31
CA ARG A 577 -13.36 -0.50 -53.38
C ARG A 577 -12.54 0.10 -52.23
N ALA A 578 -11.91 1.24 -52.49
CA ALA A 578 -11.10 1.93 -51.49
C ALA A 578 -11.67 3.34 -51.24
N ALA A 579 -11.71 3.73 -49.97
CA ALA A 579 -12.02 5.07 -49.49
C ALA A 579 -10.84 5.56 -48.63
N ARG A 580 -10.43 6.81 -48.83
CA ARG A 580 -9.29 7.42 -48.12
C ARG A 580 -9.73 8.36 -47.01
N THR A 581 -11.03 8.61 -46.91
CA THR A 581 -11.65 9.53 -45.96
C THR A 581 -12.93 8.90 -45.40
N ALA A 582 -13.35 9.33 -44.22
CA ALA A 582 -14.60 8.92 -43.60
C ALA A 582 -15.79 9.32 -44.48
N GLN A 583 -15.75 10.51 -45.09
CA GLN A 583 -16.80 10.97 -45.99
C GLN A 583 -16.90 10.12 -47.26
N GLU A 584 -15.77 9.71 -47.85
CA GLU A 584 -15.74 8.76 -48.97
C GLU A 584 -16.31 7.40 -48.54
N ALA A 585 -15.89 6.88 -47.38
CA ALA A 585 -16.34 5.60 -46.87
C ALA A 585 -17.87 5.58 -46.66
N VAL A 586 -18.44 6.63 -46.05
CA VAL A 586 -19.89 6.77 -45.88
C VAL A 586 -20.61 6.91 -47.23
N THR A 587 -20.06 7.71 -48.16
CA THR A 587 -20.68 7.95 -49.47
C THR A 587 -20.72 6.66 -50.31
N GLU A 588 -19.60 5.93 -50.36
CA GLU A 588 -19.47 4.67 -51.09
C GLU A 588 -20.30 3.54 -50.49
N ALA A 589 -20.29 3.41 -49.15
CA ALA A 589 -21.11 2.42 -48.45
C ALA A 589 -22.61 2.71 -48.60
N ALA A 590 -23.01 3.98 -48.70
CA ALA A 590 -24.39 4.37 -48.91
C ALA A 590 -24.86 4.19 -50.35
N ARG A 591 -23.99 4.48 -51.33
CA ARG A 591 -24.32 4.36 -52.74
C ARG A 591 -24.49 2.89 -53.13
N THR A 592 -23.64 2.02 -52.60
CA THR A 592 -23.68 0.58 -52.83
C THR A 592 -23.16 -0.12 -51.58
N PRO A 593 -24.04 -0.67 -50.73
CA PRO A 593 -23.63 -1.35 -49.50
C PRO A 593 -22.64 -2.50 -49.78
N PRO A 594 -21.43 -2.46 -49.20
CA PRO A 594 -20.45 -3.53 -49.40
C PRO A 594 -20.88 -4.80 -48.68
N ALA A 595 -20.35 -5.94 -49.13
CA ALA A 595 -20.48 -7.21 -48.43
C ALA A 595 -19.67 -7.22 -47.12
N LEU A 596 -18.61 -6.42 -47.05
CA LEU A 596 -17.78 -6.21 -45.86
C LEU A 596 -17.18 -4.79 -45.90
N LEU A 597 -17.23 -4.09 -44.77
CA LEU A 597 -16.49 -2.85 -44.54
C LEU A 597 -15.25 -3.14 -43.70
N VAL A 598 -14.06 -2.89 -44.23
CA VAL A 598 -12.82 -2.84 -43.44
C VAL A 598 -12.53 -1.38 -43.12
N LEU A 599 -12.47 -1.04 -41.84
CA LEU A 599 -12.47 0.35 -41.38
C LEU A 599 -11.29 0.64 -40.45
N ASP A 600 -10.47 1.63 -40.81
CA ASP A 600 -9.61 2.29 -39.83
C ASP A 600 -10.39 3.34 -39.02
N VAL A 601 -10.00 3.49 -37.75
CA VAL A 601 -10.59 4.43 -36.81
C VAL A 601 -10.01 5.84 -36.97
N ASP A 602 -8.75 5.94 -37.39
CA ASP A 602 -8.03 7.21 -37.54
C ASP A 602 -8.03 7.67 -39.01
N LEU A 603 -9.17 8.16 -39.49
CA LEU A 603 -9.28 8.77 -40.83
C LEU A 603 -9.08 10.31 -40.74
N PRO A 604 -8.61 10.97 -41.81
CA PRO A 604 -8.12 12.35 -41.77
C PRO A 604 -9.21 13.42 -41.57
N ASP A 605 -10.45 13.16 -41.97
CA ASP A 605 -11.58 14.10 -41.97
C ASP A 605 -12.59 13.86 -40.82
N ALA A 606 -12.76 12.61 -40.40
CA ALA A 606 -13.53 12.24 -39.20
C ALA A 606 -13.11 10.86 -38.71
N SER A 607 -13.34 10.54 -37.43
CA SER A 607 -12.98 9.22 -36.90
C SER A 607 -13.92 8.11 -37.41
N GLY A 608 -13.46 6.86 -37.47
CA GLY A 608 -14.26 5.68 -37.81
C GLY A 608 -15.53 5.51 -36.96
N PHE A 609 -15.56 6.05 -35.73
CA PHE A 609 -16.80 6.13 -34.93
C PHE A 609 -17.91 6.89 -35.66
N HIS A 610 -17.56 8.00 -36.33
CA HIS A 610 -18.50 8.81 -37.10
C HIS A 610 -19.03 8.04 -38.32
N VAL A 611 -18.17 7.24 -38.97
CA VAL A 611 -18.57 6.36 -40.08
C VAL A 611 -19.62 5.35 -39.60
N ILE A 612 -19.34 4.63 -38.51
CA ILE A 612 -20.26 3.65 -37.94
C ILE A 612 -21.57 4.30 -37.47
N GLU A 613 -21.51 5.44 -36.78
CA GLU A 613 -22.70 6.16 -36.32
C GLU A 613 -23.59 6.61 -37.50
N THR A 614 -22.98 7.13 -38.56
CA THR A 614 -23.69 7.58 -39.76
C THR A 614 -24.33 6.40 -40.51
N LEU A 615 -23.63 5.28 -40.64
CA LEU A 615 -24.16 4.05 -41.25
C LEU A 615 -25.22 3.39 -40.37
N ARG A 616 -25.12 3.47 -39.05
CA ARG A 616 -26.15 2.98 -38.11
C ARG A 616 -27.46 3.77 -38.24
N GLY A 617 -27.38 5.05 -38.63
CA GLY A 617 -28.55 5.89 -38.93
C GLY A 617 -29.40 5.42 -40.12
N ARG A 618 -28.89 4.51 -40.97
CA ARG A 618 -29.55 4.11 -42.23
C ARG A 618 -29.93 2.62 -42.23
N PRO A 619 -31.19 2.26 -42.54
CA PRO A 619 -31.66 0.86 -42.48
C PRO A 619 -30.85 -0.11 -43.37
N GLU A 620 -30.41 0.36 -44.53
CA GLU A 620 -29.74 -0.45 -45.56
C GLU A 620 -28.30 -0.83 -45.18
N SER A 621 -27.67 -0.11 -44.26
CA SER A 621 -26.27 -0.30 -43.83
C SER A 621 -26.10 -0.88 -42.43
N ARG A 622 -27.18 -1.04 -41.65
CA ARG A 622 -27.12 -1.53 -40.26
C ARG A 622 -26.56 -2.93 -40.10
N GLU A 623 -26.70 -3.76 -41.12
CA GLU A 623 -26.27 -5.17 -41.09
C GLU A 623 -24.94 -5.40 -41.79
N ILE A 624 -24.28 -4.35 -42.28
CA ILE A 624 -22.97 -4.48 -42.93
C ILE A 624 -21.98 -5.10 -41.93
N PRO A 625 -21.34 -6.23 -42.27
CA PRO A 625 -20.23 -6.76 -41.50
C PRO A 625 -19.07 -5.77 -41.48
N VAL A 626 -18.42 -5.62 -40.34
CA VAL A 626 -17.32 -4.66 -40.16
C VAL A 626 -16.08 -5.36 -39.62
N LEU A 627 -14.96 -5.21 -40.31
CA LEU A 627 -13.64 -5.49 -39.76
C LEU A 627 -12.98 -4.16 -39.39
N VAL A 628 -12.94 -3.84 -38.10
CA VAL A 628 -12.20 -2.67 -37.62
C VAL A 628 -10.71 -3.01 -37.65
N TYR A 629 -9.98 -2.42 -38.59
CA TYR A 629 -8.56 -2.66 -38.81
C TYR A 629 -7.78 -1.39 -38.48
N THR A 630 -7.28 -1.26 -37.24
CA THR A 630 -6.72 0.00 -36.74
C THR A 630 -5.39 -0.16 -36.03
N GLY A 631 -4.56 0.88 -36.04
CA GLY A 631 -3.30 0.91 -35.29
C GLY A 631 -3.47 1.13 -33.79
N ARG A 632 -4.66 1.53 -33.34
CA ARG A 632 -4.97 1.82 -31.93
C ARG A 632 -5.42 0.58 -31.16
N ASP A 633 -5.00 0.50 -29.90
CA ASP A 633 -5.61 -0.41 -28.94
C ASP A 633 -6.95 0.19 -28.48
N LEU A 634 -8.06 -0.48 -28.82
CA LEU A 634 -9.43 -0.03 -28.52
C LEU A 634 -9.92 -0.61 -27.20
N SER A 635 -10.45 0.25 -26.32
CA SER A 635 -11.12 -0.14 -25.08
C SER A 635 -12.45 -0.87 -25.34
N GLY A 636 -13.00 -1.54 -24.31
CA GLY A 636 -14.29 -2.25 -24.42
C GLY A 636 -15.45 -1.34 -24.85
N GLU A 637 -15.53 -0.14 -24.27
CA GLU A 637 -16.55 0.87 -24.63
C GLU A 637 -16.39 1.36 -26.08
N GLU A 638 -15.16 1.53 -26.55
CA GLU A 638 -14.88 1.92 -27.93
C GLU A 638 -15.27 0.82 -28.93
N ARG A 639 -15.02 -0.45 -28.60
CA ARG A 639 -15.45 -1.59 -29.44
C ARG A 639 -16.96 -1.67 -29.56
N GLU A 640 -17.70 -1.48 -28.46
CA GLU A 640 -19.17 -1.42 -28.51
C GLU A 640 -19.65 -0.29 -29.43
N ARG A 641 -19.06 0.89 -29.32
CA ARG A 641 -19.42 2.05 -30.16
C ARG A 641 -19.11 1.85 -31.65
N LEU A 642 -18.10 1.05 -31.97
CA LEU A 642 -17.70 0.71 -33.36
C LEU A 642 -18.45 -0.49 -33.94
N THR A 643 -19.38 -1.09 -33.19
CA THR A 643 -20.16 -2.23 -33.67
C THR A 643 -21.34 -1.78 -34.55
N LEU A 644 -21.50 -2.41 -35.72
CA LEU A 644 -22.61 -2.18 -36.66
C LEU A 644 -23.41 -3.48 -36.89
N GLY A 645 -23.01 -4.30 -37.87
CA GLY A 645 -23.42 -5.69 -38.02
C GLY A 645 -22.43 -6.64 -37.32
N PRO A 646 -22.22 -7.86 -37.86
CA PRO A 646 -21.13 -8.73 -37.40
C PRO A 646 -19.79 -7.98 -37.43
N THR A 647 -19.21 -7.74 -36.25
CA THR A 647 -18.02 -6.88 -36.14
C THR A 647 -16.85 -7.67 -35.55
N ARG A 648 -15.68 -7.55 -36.17
CA ARG A 648 -14.39 -8.05 -35.67
C ARG A 648 -13.40 -6.90 -35.56
N PHE A 649 -12.42 -7.05 -34.69
CA PHE A 649 -11.39 -6.06 -34.42
C PHE A 649 -10.03 -6.68 -34.66
N LEU A 650 -9.17 -5.97 -35.37
CA LEU A 650 -7.83 -6.42 -35.70
C LEU A 650 -6.85 -5.24 -35.64
N THR A 651 -5.75 -5.41 -34.91
CA THR A 651 -4.76 -4.35 -34.73
C THR A 651 -3.68 -4.41 -35.82
N LYS A 652 -3.52 -3.34 -36.62
CA LYS A 652 -2.58 -3.27 -37.77
C LYS A 652 -1.16 -3.71 -37.44
N SER A 653 -0.65 -3.33 -36.25
CA SER A 653 0.72 -3.63 -35.83
C SER A 653 0.97 -5.06 -35.36
N ARG A 654 -0.10 -5.85 -35.13
CA ARG A 654 -0.04 -7.22 -34.61
C ARG A 654 -0.63 -8.26 -35.57
N ALA A 655 -1.30 -7.81 -36.63
CA ALA A 655 -1.94 -8.67 -37.61
C ALA A 655 -0.94 -9.25 -38.62
N SER A 656 -1.07 -10.55 -38.92
CA SER A 656 -0.43 -11.14 -40.09
C SER A 656 -1.34 -11.07 -41.32
N ASP A 657 -0.74 -11.12 -42.52
CA ASP A 657 -1.48 -11.17 -43.79
C ASP A 657 -2.49 -12.32 -43.84
N ALA A 658 -2.12 -13.48 -43.26
CA ALA A 658 -2.97 -14.65 -43.17
C ALA A 658 -4.18 -14.42 -42.24
N GLN A 659 -3.96 -13.79 -41.08
CA GLN A 659 -5.02 -13.49 -40.11
C GLN A 659 -6.02 -12.46 -40.66
N PHE A 660 -5.52 -11.41 -41.32
CA PHE A 660 -6.37 -10.44 -42.00
C PHE A 660 -7.27 -11.14 -43.03
N LYS A 661 -6.69 -11.97 -43.89
CA LYS A 661 -7.44 -12.69 -44.93
C LYS A 661 -8.46 -13.67 -44.34
N ALA A 662 -8.11 -14.40 -43.29
CA ALA A 662 -9.02 -15.33 -42.63
C ALA A 662 -10.25 -14.63 -42.05
N LEU A 663 -10.07 -13.50 -41.35
CA LEU A 663 -11.17 -12.71 -40.80
C LEU A 663 -12.05 -12.07 -41.88
N VAL A 664 -11.46 -11.63 -42.98
CA VAL A 664 -12.21 -11.13 -44.14
C VAL A 664 -13.11 -12.22 -44.72
N LEU A 665 -12.58 -13.44 -44.92
CA LEU A 665 -13.36 -14.56 -45.43
C LEU A 665 -14.45 -15.01 -44.44
N GLU A 666 -14.14 -15.12 -43.14
CA GLU A 666 -15.10 -15.44 -42.08
C GLU A 666 -16.30 -14.49 -42.10
N LEU A 667 -16.05 -13.18 -42.18
CA LEU A 667 -17.11 -12.17 -42.21
C LEU A 667 -17.92 -12.15 -43.50
N LEU A 668 -17.35 -12.62 -44.61
CA LEU A 668 -18.04 -12.75 -45.89
C LEU A 668 -18.91 -14.02 -45.96
N GLU A 669 -18.52 -15.09 -45.26
CA GLU A 669 -19.24 -16.37 -45.19
C GLU A 669 -20.32 -16.41 -44.11
N ALA A 670 -20.30 -15.47 -43.14
CA ALA A 670 -21.33 -15.36 -42.12
C ALA A 670 -22.74 -15.31 -42.76
N PRO A 671 -23.65 -16.24 -42.40
CA PRO A 671 -24.89 -16.45 -43.16
C PRO A 671 -25.77 -15.20 -43.17
N ARG A 672 -26.13 -14.74 -44.38
CA ARG A 672 -27.15 -13.69 -44.64
C ARG A 672 -28.59 -14.10 -44.23
N HIS A 673 -28.76 -15.18 -43.46
CA HIS A 673 -30.04 -15.74 -43.07
C HIS A 673 -30.64 -15.03 -41.85
N LEU A 674 -31.13 -13.81 -42.08
CA LEU A 674 -32.20 -13.18 -41.31
C LEU A 674 -32.92 -12.13 -42.19
N ARG A 675 -33.16 -12.46 -43.46
CA ARG A 675 -34.05 -11.70 -44.35
C ARG A 675 -35.06 -12.63 -45.03
N SER A 676 -36.29 -12.12 -45.08
CA SER A 676 -37.53 -12.62 -45.69
C SER A 676 -38.19 -13.86 -45.08
N GLU A 677 -39.19 -13.61 -44.21
CA GLU A 677 -40.61 -13.87 -44.51
C GLU A 677 -41.47 -12.89 -43.66
N PRO A 678 -42.70 -12.55 -44.11
CA PRO A 678 -43.31 -11.21 -43.98
C PRO A 678 -43.70 -10.74 -42.58
#